data_AF-A0A1R3WI67-F1
#
_entry.id   AF-A0A1R3WI67-F1
#
_cell.length_a   1.000
_cell.length_b   1.000
_cell.length_c   1.000
_cell.angle_alpha   90.00
_cell.angle_beta   90.00
_cell.angle_gamma   90.00
#
_symmetry.space_group_name_H-M   'P 1'
#
loop_
_entity.id
_entity.type
_entity.pdbx_description
1 polymer ?
#
loop_
_entity_poly.entity_id
_entity_poly.type
_entity_poly.pdbx_seq_one_letter_code
_entity_poly.pdbx_strand_id
1 'polypeptide(L)'
;MLNSIIKFFLEQKLVTVLLLLLIVGWGIIVAPFNWNVTFLPRDPVPVDAIPDIGENQQIIFTEWMGRSPQDVEDQITYPLTTSLLGMPGVKTIRSTSMFGFSSIYVIFEDDVEYYWSRSRILEKLNSLPADLLPAETTPKLGPDATALGQVYWYTLEGRDEDGNPAGGWDLHELRSIQDFYVKYALSGAQGVAEVASAGGYIKEYQVDLDPVAMKANNVSMMEVMNALKNSNQEVGASTVEINQIEYLVRGLGYVKEIGDIENATVRVANNVPIRIRDIGRVNIGPADRSMLGLLDKSGAEAVGGVVIARYGDNPLAVINNVKAKLDEISAGLPSKKLADGRTSKVTVVPFYDRTHLINETLGTLNSAIILQILITVIVIIVMVYNLRASMMISALLPLAVLMTFIMMKYFDVDANIVALSGIAIAIGTMVDLGIILNENILRHREEAPPGTPLLTIVYNATTEVATAIITAVSTTVVSFLPVFTLEAAEGKLFGPLAYTKTFALVASLVFTLVFMPAFAHVIFGLKSRNVAWSKMMNWALVGIGIAGLFILPLAGITLLLVAANNLLKIYQPERFGRYHSQLLVGIVALAMSWLLATEWVPLGVSVSYFVNFIFILLVIGLSLGLFLFFIRVYPRVLGWCLANKGTFLLIPAFIMLLGLNIWIGFNGVFGWVATGFDKLGVNVRTSAPWSSLVHTFPGMGKEFMPSLDEGAFLLMPTSMPHTGVEANKRYLQQLDMLITAIPEVEMVVGKAGRAETALDPAPMSMYENVIQYKSEYITDANGYKVRFKVDDEGNFVRDAKGDLIEDDSGEYFRQWRDHIRTPDDIWNEIVTVAELPGVTSAPKLQPIETRLVMLQTGMRAPMGVKVYGPDLQTIEEFSMQLERLLKEVPSVKPEAVFADRSLGKPYMEIDLDRRALGRYGLNVADVQEYIEVAMGGMALTTTVEGRERYSIRARYAREYRNDPESVSRIMIANPQGGQIPLAAIAKVEFRPGPMMIRSEDSFLTGYVLLDKQEGFAEVTVVEDALRYLQQKIDSGELVVPTGVSYKFSGNYENQVRAEERLAFIVPLSLLVIFLILYFQFRSVSTSLFIFTAIAMAFAGGFMMLWLYGQDWFMNFSFGETNMRELFQMRTFNLSVAVWVGFIALFGIATDDGVVMGTYLKQSFERNTPQTRDEVRAAVMEAGKRRVLPCLMTTATTLLALLPVLTSSGRGSDIMIPMAIPSFGGMFVALITLLIVPVLYSWREELKIKKDTV
;
A
#
# COMPACT_ATOMS: atom_id res chain seq x y z
N MET A 1 20.59 -14.63 37.40
CA MET A 1 21.14 -14.34 36.05
C MET A 1 21.05 -12.86 35.72
N LEU A 2 19.85 -12.25 35.67
CA LEU A 2 19.67 -10.83 35.32
C LEU A 2 20.52 -9.85 36.15
N ASN A 3 20.51 -10.00 37.48
CA ASN A 3 21.30 -9.14 38.38
C ASN A 3 22.81 -9.21 38.09
N SER A 4 23.31 -10.38 37.67
CA SER A 4 24.71 -10.58 37.30
C SER A 4 25.07 -9.84 36.01
N ILE A 5 24.15 -9.81 35.02
CA ILE A 5 24.33 -9.09 33.76
C ILE A 5 24.35 -7.58 34.03
N ILE A 6 23.39 -7.06 34.79
CA ILE A 6 23.34 -5.64 35.18
C ILE A 6 24.66 -5.23 35.87
N LYS A 7 25.13 -6.06 36.80
CA LYS A 7 26.39 -5.82 37.52
C LYS A 7 27.60 -5.78 36.58
N PHE A 8 27.70 -6.72 35.65
CA PHE A 8 28.81 -6.80 34.70
C PHE A 8 28.94 -5.53 33.84
N PHE A 9 27.86 -5.07 33.22
CA PHE A 9 27.89 -3.87 32.36
C PHE A 9 28.04 -2.56 33.16
N LEU A 10 27.59 -2.55 34.42
CA LEU A 10 27.80 -1.44 35.33
C LEU A 10 29.28 -1.30 35.75
N GLU A 11 29.98 -2.42 35.92
CA GLU A 11 31.40 -2.48 36.26
C GLU A 11 32.32 -2.27 35.04
N GLN A 12 32.02 -2.91 33.90
CA GLN A 12 32.85 -2.93 32.68
C GLN A 12 32.47 -1.86 31.65
N LYS A 13 32.63 -0.58 32.02
CA LYS A 13 32.13 0.58 31.25
C LYS A 13 32.74 0.71 29.84
N LEU A 14 34.00 0.32 29.66
CA LEU A 14 34.65 0.36 28.35
C LEU A 14 33.93 -0.55 27.35
N VAL A 15 33.56 -1.75 27.79
CA VAL A 15 32.80 -2.72 27.00
C VAL A 15 31.44 -2.14 26.63
N THR A 16 30.75 -1.54 27.60
CA THR A 16 29.43 -0.91 27.40
C THR A 16 29.48 0.20 26.33
N VAL A 17 30.50 1.06 26.36
CA VAL A 17 30.66 2.16 25.38
C VAL A 17 31.05 1.62 24.00
N LEU A 18 31.97 0.66 23.90
CA LEU A 18 32.37 0.06 22.63
C LEU A 18 31.21 -0.67 21.94
N LEU A 19 30.42 -1.42 22.71
CA LEU A 19 29.24 -2.11 22.19
C LEU A 19 28.20 -1.11 21.68
N LEU A 20 28.00 0.00 22.40
CA LEU A 20 27.09 1.07 21.98
C LEU A 20 27.55 1.75 20.69
N LEU A 21 28.84 2.05 20.55
CA LEU A 21 29.38 2.61 19.30
C LEU A 21 29.20 1.66 18.12
N LEU A 22 29.40 0.35 18.34
CA LEU A 22 29.14 -0.67 17.33
C LEU A 22 27.67 -0.69 16.92
N ILE A 23 26.75 -0.66 17.89
CA ILE A 23 25.30 -0.63 17.63
C ILE A 23 24.90 0.63 16.85
N VAL A 24 25.44 1.80 17.20
CA VAL A 24 25.15 3.05 16.49
C VAL A 24 25.68 3.00 15.06
N GLY A 25 26.94 2.58 14.87
CA GLY A 25 27.53 2.45 13.53
C GLY A 25 26.76 1.47 12.66
N TRP A 26 26.40 0.30 13.21
CA TRP A 26 25.61 -0.70 12.51
C TRP A 26 24.20 -0.20 12.19
N GLY A 27 23.51 0.39 13.16
CA GLY A 27 22.17 0.93 12.95
C GLY A 27 22.13 2.00 11.85
N ILE A 28 23.17 2.82 11.72
CA ILE A 28 23.28 3.82 10.63
C ILE A 28 23.49 3.15 9.27
N ILE A 29 24.29 2.07 9.20
CA ILE A 29 24.56 1.32 7.95
C ILE A 29 23.26 0.74 7.37
N VAL A 30 22.40 0.20 8.24
CA VAL A 30 21.16 -0.51 7.85
C VAL A 30 19.91 0.37 7.86
N ALA A 31 20.01 1.63 8.30
CA ALA A 31 18.86 2.53 8.36
C ALA A 31 18.26 2.74 6.95
N PRO A 32 16.92 2.71 6.82
CA PRO A 32 16.25 2.90 5.52
C PRO A 32 16.33 4.35 5.02
N PHE A 33 16.62 5.31 5.91
CA PHE A 33 16.66 6.74 5.59
C PHE A 33 17.97 7.14 4.94
N ASN A 34 17.92 8.02 3.92
CA ASN A 34 19.11 8.49 3.22
C ASN A 34 19.89 9.57 4.00
N TRP A 35 20.51 9.20 5.13
CA TRP A 35 21.45 10.08 5.82
C TRP A 35 22.77 10.13 5.04
N ASN A 36 23.17 11.30 4.53
CA ASN A 36 24.38 11.52 3.70
C ASN A 36 25.70 11.30 4.48
N VAL A 37 25.93 10.07 4.94
CA VAL A 37 27.08 9.67 5.75
C VAL A 37 28.10 8.98 4.85
N THR A 38 29.10 9.71 4.36
CA THR A 38 30.07 9.20 3.37
C THR A 38 31.12 8.24 3.94
N PHE A 39 31.26 8.15 5.28
CA PHE A 39 32.32 7.34 5.92
C PHE A 39 31.92 5.89 6.22
N LEU A 40 30.64 5.53 6.15
CA LEU A 40 30.13 4.17 6.41
C LEU A 40 29.58 3.55 5.11
N PRO A 41 29.73 2.23 4.90
CA PRO A 41 29.03 1.55 3.82
C PRO A 41 27.51 1.63 4.06
N ARG A 42 26.72 1.62 3.00
CA ARG A 42 25.25 1.57 3.09
C ARG A 42 24.76 0.20 2.65
N ASP A 43 23.97 -0.44 3.50
CA ASP A 43 23.22 -1.65 3.19
C ASP A 43 21.86 -1.59 3.89
N PRO A 44 20.96 -0.71 3.41
CA PRO A 44 19.69 -0.47 4.08
C PRO A 44 18.80 -1.72 4.10
N VAL A 45 17.88 -1.75 5.05
CA VAL A 45 16.71 -2.66 5.01
C VAL A 45 15.94 -2.42 3.70
N PRO A 46 15.38 -3.45 3.04
CA PRO A 46 14.55 -3.25 1.85
C PRO A 46 13.39 -2.28 2.12
N VAL A 47 12.96 -1.53 1.11
CA VAL A 47 11.97 -0.45 1.26
C VAL A 47 10.89 -0.59 0.21
N ASP A 48 9.63 -0.51 0.65
CA ASP A 48 8.48 -0.32 -0.23
C ASP A 48 7.43 0.58 0.46
N ALA A 49 6.43 1.06 -0.27
CA ALA A 49 5.36 1.87 0.30
C ALA A 49 4.45 1.02 1.22
N ILE A 50 4.08 -0.17 0.75
CA ILE A 50 3.15 -1.12 1.39
C ILE A 50 3.77 -2.52 1.27
N PRO A 51 3.61 -3.43 2.24
CA PRO A 51 4.05 -4.82 2.08
C PRO A 51 3.33 -5.52 0.92
N ASP A 52 3.98 -6.50 0.28
CA ASP A 52 3.33 -7.35 -0.72
C ASP A 52 2.30 -8.28 -0.04
N ILE A 53 1.02 -7.91 -0.15
CA ILE A 53 -0.12 -8.70 0.34
C ILE A 53 -0.81 -9.51 -0.77
N GLY A 54 -0.15 -9.64 -1.92
CA GLY A 54 -0.61 -10.44 -3.05
C GLY A 54 -0.66 -11.94 -2.71
N GLU A 55 -1.53 -12.67 -3.43
CA GLU A 55 -1.57 -14.13 -3.36
C GLU A 55 -0.38 -14.74 -4.13
N ASN A 56 0.07 -15.93 -3.73
CA ASN A 56 1.06 -16.68 -4.50
C ASN A 56 0.42 -17.19 -5.80
N GLN A 57 0.53 -16.37 -6.84
CA GLN A 57 -0.10 -16.59 -8.13
C GLN A 57 0.94 -16.91 -9.20
N GLN A 58 0.71 -17.99 -9.95
CA GLN A 58 1.49 -18.36 -11.11
C GLN A 58 0.64 -18.33 -12.37
N ILE A 59 1.21 -17.82 -13.46
CA ILE A 59 0.47 -17.63 -14.72
C ILE A 59 0.94 -18.65 -15.74
N ILE A 60 -0.01 -19.27 -16.43
CA ILE A 60 0.22 -20.10 -17.61
C ILE A 60 -0.45 -19.39 -18.78
N PHE A 61 0.36 -18.99 -19.74
CA PHE A 61 -0.07 -18.22 -20.90
C PHE A 61 0.12 -19.05 -22.17
N THR A 62 -0.94 -19.20 -22.96
CA THR A 62 -0.95 -20.03 -24.16
C THR A 62 -1.54 -19.25 -25.33
N GLU A 63 -0.78 -19.08 -26.40
CA GLU A 63 -1.21 -18.35 -27.61
C GLU A 63 -1.73 -19.33 -28.66
N TRP A 64 -2.86 -18.98 -29.29
CA TRP A 64 -3.42 -19.71 -30.43
C TRP A 64 -4.11 -18.73 -31.40
N MET A 65 -3.29 -18.00 -32.14
CA MET A 65 -3.72 -16.86 -32.96
C MET A 65 -4.84 -17.21 -33.95
N GLY A 66 -5.81 -16.30 -34.13
CA GLY A 66 -6.90 -16.45 -35.08
C GLY A 66 -8.09 -17.31 -34.62
N ARG A 67 -8.08 -17.79 -33.37
CA ARG A 67 -9.15 -18.64 -32.81
C ARG A 67 -10.11 -17.88 -31.91
N SER A 68 -11.36 -18.33 -31.88
CA SER A 68 -12.39 -17.69 -31.07
C SER A 68 -12.17 -17.95 -29.57
N PRO A 69 -12.68 -17.09 -28.66
CA PRO A 69 -12.67 -17.35 -27.23
C PRO A 69 -13.29 -18.70 -26.85
N GLN A 70 -14.31 -19.16 -27.59
CA GLN A 70 -14.95 -20.46 -27.37
C GLN A 70 -14.01 -21.61 -27.73
N ASP A 71 -13.34 -21.55 -28.88
CA ASP A 71 -12.36 -22.58 -29.28
C ASP A 71 -11.20 -22.65 -28.29
N VAL A 72 -10.73 -21.49 -27.82
CA VAL A 72 -9.67 -21.39 -26.82
C VAL A 72 -10.11 -21.98 -25.49
N GLU A 73 -11.33 -21.70 -25.03
CA GLU A 73 -11.88 -22.29 -23.80
C GLU A 73 -11.93 -23.82 -23.91
N ASP A 74 -12.52 -24.34 -24.98
CA ASP A 74 -12.81 -25.77 -25.12
C ASP A 74 -11.55 -26.61 -25.38
N GLN A 75 -10.56 -26.09 -26.10
CA GLN A 75 -9.38 -26.84 -26.55
C GLN A 75 -8.10 -26.56 -25.76
N ILE A 76 -8.01 -25.41 -25.07
CA ILE A 76 -6.81 -25.01 -24.33
C ILE A 76 -7.12 -24.84 -22.85
N THR A 77 -8.00 -23.90 -22.53
CA THR A 77 -8.21 -23.47 -21.14
C THR A 77 -8.81 -24.58 -20.29
N TYR A 78 -9.93 -25.15 -20.72
CA TYR A 78 -10.64 -26.19 -19.97
C TYR A 78 -9.81 -27.48 -19.77
N PRO A 79 -9.12 -28.03 -20.78
CA PRO A 79 -8.21 -29.17 -20.58
C PRO A 79 -7.06 -28.89 -19.62
N LEU A 80 -6.52 -27.66 -19.64
CA LEU A 80 -5.43 -27.25 -18.74
C LEU A 80 -5.93 -27.05 -17.31
N THR A 81 -6.98 -26.28 -17.08
CA THR A 81 -7.51 -25.99 -15.73
C THR A 81 -7.92 -27.28 -15.04
N THR A 82 -8.64 -28.17 -15.71
CA THR A 82 -9.05 -29.48 -15.16
C THR A 82 -7.84 -30.37 -14.82
N SER A 83 -6.77 -30.32 -15.61
CA SER A 83 -5.54 -31.07 -15.34
C SER A 83 -4.73 -30.50 -14.17
N LEU A 84 -4.83 -29.19 -13.91
CA LEU A 84 -4.08 -28.46 -12.89
C LEU A 84 -4.79 -28.43 -11.52
N LEU A 85 -6.13 -28.55 -11.49
CA LEU A 85 -6.93 -28.50 -10.25
C LEU A 85 -6.47 -29.50 -9.17
N GLY A 86 -5.97 -30.67 -9.57
CA GLY A 86 -5.50 -31.70 -8.64
C GLY A 86 -4.09 -31.51 -8.08
N MET A 87 -3.44 -30.37 -8.36
CA MET A 87 -2.07 -30.11 -7.89
C MET A 87 -2.02 -29.82 -6.38
N PRO A 88 -1.01 -30.33 -5.64
CA PRO A 88 -0.85 -30.03 -4.23
C PRO A 88 -0.66 -28.53 -3.97
N GLY A 89 -1.36 -28.01 -2.96
CA GLY A 89 -1.25 -26.62 -2.52
C GLY A 89 -1.98 -25.59 -3.39
N VAL A 90 -2.71 -26.02 -4.42
CA VAL A 90 -3.58 -25.12 -5.21
C VAL A 90 -4.84 -24.80 -4.42
N LYS A 91 -5.08 -23.50 -4.22
CA LYS A 91 -6.27 -22.95 -3.56
C LYS A 91 -7.43 -22.78 -4.53
N THR A 92 -7.16 -22.17 -5.68
CA THR A 92 -8.14 -21.96 -6.76
C THR A 92 -7.42 -21.72 -8.09
N ILE A 93 -8.11 -21.97 -9.20
CA ILE A 93 -7.61 -21.68 -10.55
C ILE A 93 -8.59 -20.74 -11.24
N ARG A 94 -8.11 -19.56 -11.61
CA ARG A 94 -8.87 -18.59 -12.43
C ARG A 94 -8.36 -18.66 -13.85
N SER A 95 -9.22 -18.44 -14.83
CA SER A 95 -8.79 -18.37 -16.22
C SER A 95 -9.61 -17.41 -17.05
N THR A 96 -8.96 -16.93 -18.11
CA THR A 96 -9.55 -16.02 -19.08
C THR A 96 -9.19 -16.50 -20.48
N SER A 97 -10.21 -16.84 -21.25
CA SER A 97 -10.11 -17.20 -22.67
C SER A 97 -10.53 -16.02 -23.53
N MET A 98 -9.65 -15.61 -24.44
CA MET A 98 -9.84 -14.44 -25.29
C MET A 98 -9.56 -14.81 -26.74
N PHE A 99 -9.86 -13.89 -27.66
CA PHE A 99 -9.53 -14.11 -29.07
C PHE A 99 -8.03 -14.36 -29.21
N GLY A 100 -7.71 -15.59 -29.60
CA GLY A 100 -6.39 -16.16 -29.86
C GLY A 100 -5.39 -16.31 -28.71
N PHE A 101 -5.81 -16.25 -27.43
CA PHE A 101 -4.97 -16.69 -26.32
C PHE A 101 -5.77 -17.08 -25.07
N SER A 102 -5.16 -17.92 -24.23
CA SER A 102 -5.61 -18.32 -22.90
C SER A 102 -4.65 -17.82 -21.84
N SER A 103 -5.18 -17.27 -20.74
CA SER A 103 -4.42 -16.95 -19.54
C SER A 103 -5.01 -17.67 -18.33
N ILE A 104 -4.22 -18.51 -17.68
CA ILE A 104 -4.62 -19.31 -16.51
C ILE A 104 -3.79 -18.87 -15.31
N TYR A 105 -4.47 -18.51 -14.23
CA TYR A 105 -3.90 -18.09 -12.96
C TYR A 105 -4.09 -19.21 -11.95
N VAL A 106 -2.99 -19.86 -11.58
CA VAL A 106 -2.96 -20.88 -10.53
C VAL A 106 -2.58 -20.21 -9.22
N ILE A 107 -3.52 -20.16 -8.29
CA ILE A 107 -3.34 -19.52 -6.98
C ILE A 107 -3.05 -20.61 -5.94
N PHE A 108 -1.94 -20.46 -5.22
CA PHE A 108 -1.52 -21.39 -4.17
C PHE A 108 -1.91 -20.89 -2.78
N GLU A 109 -1.98 -21.81 -1.82
CA GLU A 109 -2.04 -21.50 -0.39
C GLU A 109 -0.80 -20.71 0.05
N ASP A 110 -0.94 -19.87 1.08
CA ASP A 110 0.10 -18.91 1.50
C ASP A 110 1.38 -19.56 2.07
N ASP A 111 1.30 -20.82 2.54
CA ASP A 111 2.44 -21.57 3.06
C ASP A 111 3.33 -22.17 1.97
N VAL A 112 2.87 -22.14 0.72
CA VAL A 112 3.60 -22.66 -0.44
C VAL A 112 4.65 -21.65 -0.91
N GLU A 113 5.88 -22.10 -1.05
CA GLU A 113 7.00 -21.27 -1.56
C GLU A 113 6.84 -20.96 -3.06
N TYR A 114 7.18 -19.73 -3.46
CA TYR A 114 6.92 -19.19 -4.80
C TYR A 114 7.66 -19.93 -5.93
N TYR A 115 8.94 -20.24 -5.79
CA TYR A 115 9.69 -20.95 -6.84
C TYR A 115 9.39 -22.45 -6.88
N TRP A 116 9.01 -23.04 -5.74
CA TRP A 116 8.51 -24.40 -5.66
C TRP A 116 7.20 -24.55 -6.45
N SER A 117 6.25 -23.62 -6.30
CA SER A 117 4.98 -23.67 -7.03
C SER A 117 5.18 -23.57 -8.55
N ARG A 118 6.10 -22.70 -8.99
CA ARG A 118 6.54 -22.61 -10.40
C ARG A 118 7.13 -23.91 -10.91
N SER A 119 8.04 -24.52 -10.16
CA SER A 119 8.67 -25.79 -10.52
C SER A 119 7.64 -26.91 -10.61
N ARG A 120 6.65 -26.90 -9.70
CA ARG A 120 5.55 -27.89 -9.65
C ARG A 120 4.61 -27.76 -10.84
N ILE A 121 4.31 -26.54 -11.29
CA ILE A 121 3.57 -26.29 -12.54
C ILE A 121 4.35 -26.79 -13.74
N LEU A 122 5.64 -26.46 -13.85
CA LEU A 122 6.46 -26.90 -14.99
C LEU A 122 6.54 -28.43 -15.07
N GLU A 123 6.69 -29.11 -13.94
CA GLU A 123 6.63 -30.57 -13.89
C GLU A 123 5.27 -31.09 -14.38
N LYS A 124 4.17 -30.48 -13.91
CA LYS A 124 2.82 -30.87 -14.31
C LYS A 124 2.61 -30.66 -15.81
N LEU A 125 2.97 -29.50 -16.36
CA LEU A 125 2.86 -29.18 -17.78
C LEU A 125 3.67 -30.16 -18.65
N ASN A 126 4.90 -30.48 -18.26
CA ASN A 126 5.74 -31.45 -18.98
C ASN A 126 5.21 -32.90 -18.90
N SER A 127 4.39 -33.21 -17.89
CA SER A 127 3.76 -34.54 -17.73
C SER A 127 2.44 -34.71 -18.49
N LEU A 128 1.89 -33.63 -19.06
CA LEU A 128 0.64 -33.70 -19.80
C LEU A 128 0.81 -34.51 -21.10
N PRO A 129 -0.22 -35.24 -21.55
CA PRO A 129 -0.18 -35.92 -22.83
C PRO A 129 0.12 -34.94 -23.97
N ALA A 130 0.99 -35.33 -24.91
CA ALA A 130 1.37 -34.49 -26.04
C ALA A 130 0.18 -34.07 -26.92
N ASP A 131 -0.86 -34.91 -26.98
CA ASP A 131 -2.07 -34.69 -27.78
C ASP A 131 -3.20 -33.99 -26.99
N LEU A 132 -2.95 -33.52 -25.76
CA LEU A 132 -3.96 -32.82 -24.97
C LEU A 132 -4.33 -31.45 -25.58
N LEU A 133 -3.34 -30.77 -26.16
CA LEU A 133 -3.48 -29.44 -26.75
C LEU A 133 -3.29 -29.49 -28.27
N PRO A 134 -3.81 -28.50 -29.02
CA PRO A 134 -3.53 -28.37 -30.45
C PRO A 134 -2.02 -28.26 -30.73
N ALA A 135 -1.54 -28.92 -31.79
CA ALA A 135 -0.11 -29.08 -32.09
C ALA A 135 0.67 -27.76 -32.32
N GLU A 136 -0.03 -26.68 -32.66
CA GLU A 136 0.54 -25.35 -32.88
C GLU A 136 0.73 -24.55 -31.57
N THR A 137 0.20 -25.06 -30.46
CA THR A 137 0.13 -24.33 -29.19
C THR A 137 1.14 -24.87 -28.19
N THR A 138 1.77 -23.97 -27.44
CA THR A 138 2.68 -24.34 -26.37
C THR A 138 2.35 -23.51 -25.13
N PRO A 139 1.95 -24.14 -24.00
CA PRO A 139 1.71 -23.41 -22.77
C PRO A 139 3.05 -22.93 -22.19
N LYS A 140 3.14 -21.63 -21.90
CA LYS A 140 4.32 -20.98 -21.34
C LYS A 140 4.03 -20.53 -19.91
N LEU A 141 5.01 -20.66 -19.02
CA LEU A 141 4.93 -20.04 -17.70
C LEU A 141 5.18 -18.53 -17.82
N GLY A 142 4.37 -17.73 -17.14
CA GLY A 142 4.53 -16.28 -17.07
C GLY A 142 5.80 -15.85 -16.32
N PRO A 143 6.07 -14.53 -16.26
CA PRO A 143 7.23 -13.99 -15.56
C PRO A 143 7.25 -14.38 -14.07
N ASP A 144 8.42 -14.32 -13.44
CA ASP A 144 8.65 -14.54 -12.01
C ASP A 144 8.31 -13.28 -11.19
N ALA A 145 7.13 -12.72 -11.45
CA ALA A 145 6.62 -11.52 -10.82
C ALA A 145 5.10 -11.59 -10.63
N THR A 146 4.58 -10.75 -9.75
CA THR A 146 3.14 -10.52 -9.58
C THR A 146 2.73 -9.21 -10.26
N ALA A 147 1.42 -8.91 -10.29
CA ALA A 147 0.94 -7.64 -10.84
C ALA A 147 1.48 -6.41 -10.09
N LEU A 148 1.88 -6.58 -8.81
CA LEU A 148 2.54 -5.53 -8.03
C LEU A 148 3.98 -5.26 -8.47
N GLY A 149 4.59 -6.16 -9.23
CA GLY A 149 5.91 -5.97 -9.81
C GLY A 149 5.97 -4.82 -10.82
N GLN A 150 4.84 -4.28 -11.29
CA GLN A 150 4.79 -3.13 -12.20
C GLN A 150 5.23 -1.84 -11.48
N VAL A 151 6.52 -1.59 -11.45
CA VAL A 151 7.15 -0.53 -10.62
C VAL A 151 7.47 0.75 -11.38
N TYR A 152 7.61 0.67 -12.71
CA TYR A 152 8.02 1.79 -13.54
C TYR A 152 7.41 1.70 -14.94
N TRP A 153 6.57 2.67 -15.31
CA TRP A 153 6.01 2.81 -16.66
C TRP A 153 6.51 4.09 -17.33
N TYR A 154 6.76 3.98 -18.64
CA TYR A 154 7.31 5.07 -19.43
C TYR A 154 6.77 5.13 -20.85
N THR A 155 6.87 6.30 -21.48
CA THR A 155 6.69 6.53 -22.92
C THR A 155 8.04 6.81 -23.60
N LEU A 156 8.11 6.57 -24.90
CA LEU A 156 9.21 7.00 -25.77
C LEU A 156 8.79 8.26 -26.53
N GLU A 157 9.55 9.34 -26.36
CA GLU A 157 9.23 10.64 -26.94
C GLU A 157 10.44 11.25 -27.64
N GLY A 158 10.20 11.90 -28.79
CA GLY A 158 11.21 12.74 -29.42
C GLY A 158 11.29 14.10 -28.72
N ARG A 159 12.42 14.39 -28.06
CA ARG A 159 12.67 15.64 -27.32
C ARG A 159 13.81 16.45 -27.91
N ASP A 160 13.72 17.77 -27.80
CA ASP A 160 14.80 18.68 -28.17
C ASP A 160 15.90 18.77 -27.10
N GLU A 161 16.94 19.57 -27.36
CA GLU A 161 18.09 19.77 -26.46
C GLU A 161 17.68 20.41 -25.12
N ASP A 162 16.57 21.16 -25.11
CA ASP A 162 15.99 21.77 -23.92
C ASP A 162 15.02 20.82 -23.18
N GLY A 163 14.79 19.61 -23.72
CA GLY A 163 13.94 18.59 -23.12
C GLY A 163 12.45 18.73 -23.44
N ASN A 164 12.07 19.63 -24.36
CA ASN A 164 10.68 19.82 -24.77
C ASN A 164 10.26 18.80 -25.85
N PRO A 165 8.97 18.44 -25.94
CA PRO A 165 8.47 17.58 -27.01
C PRO A 165 8.71 18.21 -28.41
N ALA A 166 9.50 17.53 -29.23
CA ALA A 166 9.88 17.98 -30.58
C ALA A 166 9.22 17.13 -31.70
N GLY A 167 8.82 15.89 -31.41
CA GLY A 167 8.18 15.00 -32.37
C GLY A 167 9.15 14.47 -33.45
N GLY A 168 8.63 14.15 -34.64
CA GLY A 168 9.43 13.70 -35.79
C GLY A 168 9.79 12.22 -35.84
N TRP A 169 9.09 11.40 -35.05
CA TRP A 169 9.22 9.95 -35.01
C TRP A 169 7.86 9.32 -35.27
N ASP A 170 7.83 8.32 -36.15
CA ASP A 170 6.62 7.54 -36.35
C ASP A 170 6.49 6.48 -35.26
N LEU A 171 5.26 6.11 -34.93
CA LEU A 171 4.97 5.13 -33.88
C LEU A 171 5.61 3.75 -34.14
N HIS A 172 5.79 3.36 -35.40
CA HIS A 172 6.47 2.10 -35.73
C HIS A 172 7.98 2.15 -35.49
N GLU A 173 8.60 3.32 -35.67
CA GLU A 173 10.01 3.53 -35.36
C GLU A 173 10.23 3.48 -33.85
N LEU A 174 9.40 4.21 -33.09
CA LEU A 174 9.43 4.17 -31.63
C LEU A 174 9.19 2.76 -31.09
N ARG A 175 8.25 2.02 -31.70
CA ARG A 175 7.98 0.63 -31.35
C ARG A 175 9.16 -0.30 -31.60
N SER A 176 9.84 -0.13 -32.73
CA SER A 176 11.04 -0.90 -33.06
C SER A 176 12.18 -0.60 -32.08
N ILE A 177 12.37 0.67 -31.72
CA ILE A 177 13.36 1.09 -30.70
C ILE A 177 13.01 0.49 -29.33
N GLN A 178 11.73 0.50 -28.95
CA GLN A 178 11.27 -0.13 -27.71
C GLN A 178 11.60 -1.63 -27.70
N ASP A 179 11.20 -2.38 -28.72
CA ASP A 179 11.29 -3.84 -28.74
C ASP A 179 12.71 -4.37 -28.87
N PHE A 180 13.56 -3.70 -29.67
CA PHE A 180 14.88 -4.22 -30.04
C PHE A 180 16.06 -3.51 -29.37
N TYR A 181 15.84 -2.39 -28.69
CA TYR A 181 16.89 -1.67 -27.97
C TYR A 181 16.55 -1.47 -26.49
N VAL A 182 15.49 -0.72 -26.18
CA VAL A 182 15.17 -0.34 -24.78
C VAL A 182 14.79 -1.55 -23.95
N LYS A 183 13.87 -2.40 -24.44
CA LYS A 183 13.41 -3.62 -23.76
C LYS A 183 14.57 -4.53 -23.34
N TYR A 184 15.49 -4.84 -24.25
CA TYR A 184 16.64 -5.71 -23.95
C TYR A 184 17.63 -5.05 -22.99
N ALA A 185 17.86 -3.74 -23.13
CA ALA A 185 18.77 -3.03 -22.25
C ALA A 185 18.26 -2.98 -20.81
N LEU A 186 16.97 -2.70 -20.63
CA LEU A 186 16.32 -2.64 -19.31
C LEU A 186 16.10 -4.03 -18.70
N SER A 187 15.85 -5.06 -19.51
CA SER A 187 15.77 -6.45 -19.03
C SER A 187 17.11 -6.95 -18.45
N GLY A 188 18.23 -6.33 -18.83
CA GLY A 188 19.55 -6.61 -18.27
C GLY A 188 19.83 -5.93 -16.91
N ALA A 189 18.91 -5.09 -16.41
CA ALA A 189 19.07 -4.45 -15.11
C ALA A 189 18.82 -5.43 -13.96
N GLN A 190 19.59 -5.31 -12.88
CA GLN A 190 19.48 -6.23 -11.73
C GLN A 190 18.12 -6.09 -11.04
N GLY A 191 17.46 -7.23 -10.85
CA GLY A 191 16.16 -7.37 -10.19
C GLY A 191 14.94 -7.14 -11.08
N VAL A 192 15.14 -6.87 -12.37
CA VAL A 192 14.07 -6.88 -13.37
C VAL A 192 13.73 -8.32 -13.76
N ALA A 193 12.44 -8.65 -13.75
CA ALA A 193 11.90 -9.93 -14.24
C ALA A 193 11.58 -9.85 -15.74
N GLU A 194 10.89 -8.79 -16.15
CA GLU A 194 10.43 -8.59 -17.52
C GLU A 194 10.33 -7.09 -17.84
N VAL A 195 10.54 -6.75 -19.11
CA VAL A 195 10.17 -5.45 -19.66
C VAL A 195 9.20 -5.69 -20.80
N ALA A 196 7.97 -5.21 -20.64
CA ALA A 196 6.90 -5.43 -21.60
C ALA A 196 6.56 -4.15 -22.36
N SER A 197 6.35 -4.28 -23.67
CA SER A 197 6.06 -3.15 -24.55
C SER A 197 4.56 -2.85 -24.53
N ALA A 198 4.20 -1.57 -24.67
CA ALA A 198 2.83 -1.09 -24.69
C ALA A 198 2.63 -0.04 -25.80
N GLY A 199 1.50 -0.14 -26.51
CA GLY A 199 1.17 0.78 -27.60
C GLY A 199 2.07 0.64 -28.84
N GLY A 200 1.96 1.61 -29.74
CA GLY A 200 2.68 1.67 -31.02
C GLY A 200 2.18 0.71 -32.11
N TYR A 201 2.82 0.82 -33.28
CA TYR A 201 2.57 -0.06 -34.42
C TYR A 201 3.76 -0.99 -34.63
N ILE A 202 3.53 -2.30 -34.66
CA ILE A 202 4.59 -3.23 -35.08
C ILE A 202 4.68 -3.18 -36.60
N LYS A 203 5.90 -2.97 -37.13
CA LYS A 203 6.15 -3.00 -38.58
C LYS A 203 5.84 -4.39 -39.13
N GLU A 204 5.08 -4.45 -40.21
CA GLU A 204 4.71 -5.69 -40.90
C GLU A 204 4.86 -5.52 -42.42
N TYR A 205 5.39 -6.55 -43.08
CA TYR A 205 5.43 -6.63 -44.53
C TYR A 205 4.12 -7.23 -45.04
N GLN A 206 3.34 -6.43 -45.75
CA GLN A 206 1.97 -6.74 -46.11
C GLN A 206 1.88 -7.00 -47.62
N VAL A 207 1.61 -8.25 -47.98
CA VAL A 207 1.32 -8.65 -49.35
C VAL A 207 -0.20 -8.63 -49.56
N ASP A 208 -0.70 -7.54 -50.14
CA ASP A 208 -2.12 -7.37 -50.45
C ASP A 208 -2.40 -7.89 -51.86
N LEU A 209 -3.07 -9.04 -51.92
CA LEU A 209 -3.31 -9.80 -53.13
C LEU A 209 -4.58 -9.36 -53.86
N ASP A 210 -4.51 -9.35 -55.19
CA ASP A 210 -5.63 -9.09 -56.08
C ASP A 210 -6.18 -10.44 -56.61
N PRO A 211 -7.36 -10.88 -56.17
CA PRO A 211 -7.95 -12.15 -56.61
C PRO A 211 -8.29 -12.17 -58.10
N VAL A 212 -8.54 -11.02 -58.73
CA VAL A 212 -8.79 -10.93 -60.19
C VAL A 212 -7.51 -11.18 -60.96
N ALA A 213 -6.40 -10.55 -60.54
CA ALA A 213 -5.08 -10.78 -61.13
C ALA A 213 -4.60 -12.22 -60.92
N MET A 214 -4.82 -12.79 -59.73
CA MET A 214 -4.53 -14.20 -59.45
C MET A 214 -5.32 -15.13 -60.38
N LYS A 215 -6.62 -14.88 -60.57
CA LYS A 215 -7.47 -15.66 -61.47
C LYS A 215 -7.04 -15.53 -62.93
N ALA A 216 -6.71 -14.32 -63.40
CA ALA A 216 -6.24 -14.09 -64.77
C ALA A 216 -4.94 -14.84 -65.07
N ASN A 217 -4.08 -14.98 -64.07
CA ASN A 217 -2.80 -15.68 -64.13
C ASN A 217 -2.89 -17.17 -63.75
N ASN A 218 -4.09 -17.67 -63.43
CA ASN A 218 -4.34 -19.04 -62.95
C ASN A 218 -3.43 -19.45 -61.78
N VAL A 219 -3.28 -18.55 -60.81
CA VAL A 219 -2.51 -18.74 -59.57
C VAL A 219 -3.47 -18.88 -58.39
N SER A 220 -3.17 -19.83 -57.51
CA SER A 220 -3.90 -20.08 -56.26
C SER A 220 -3.22 -19.42 -55.05
N MET A 221 -3.97 -19.16 -53.99
CA MET A 221 -3.43 -18.63 -52.73
C MET A 221 -2.37 -19.54 -52.10
N MET A 222 -2.58 -20.86 -52.20
CA MET A 222 -1.63 -21.87 -51.72
C MET A 222 -0.27 -21.75 -52.41
N GLU A 223 -0.26 -21.54 -53.74
CA GLU A 223 0.97 -21.31 -54.48
C GLU A 223 1.67 -20.02 -54.02
N VAL A 224 0.91 -18.93 -53.78
CA VAL A 224 1.44 -17.66 -53.25
C VAL A 224 2.07 -17.85 -51.87
N MET A 225 1.37 -18.53 -50.96
CA MET A 225 1.87 -18.80 -49.62
C MET A 225 3.17 -19.60 -49.65
N ASN A 226 3.21 -20.67 -50.44
CA ASN A 226 4.40 -21.50 -50.59
C ASN A 226 5.55 -20.71 -51.21
N ALA A 227 5.27 -19.84 -52.17
CA ALA A 227 6.28 -18.96 -52.75
C ALA A 227 6.89 -18.02 -51.70
N LEU A 228 6.07 -17.39 -50.87
CA LEU A 228 6.54 -16.49 -49.80
C LEU A 228 7.32 -17.23 -48.70
N LYS A 229 6.87 -18.42 -48.28
CA LYS A 229 7.60 -19.25 -47.30
C LYS A 229 8.96 -19.72 -47.83
N ASN A 230 9.04 -20.03 -49.12
CA ASN A 230 10.27 -20.52 -49.77
C ASN A 230 11.20 -19.40 -50.24
N SER A 231 10.73 -18.15 -50.35
CA SER A 231 11.54 -17.01 -50.79
C SER A 231 12.36 -16.35 -49.69
N ASN A 232 12.28 -16.82 -48.44
CA ASN A 232 12.92 -16.20 -47.28
C ASN A 232 13.71 -17.22 -46.45
N GLN A 233 14.78 -17.76 -47.03
CA GLN A 233 15.62 -18.80 -46.40
C GLN A 233 17.10 -18.62 -46.74
N GLU A 234 17.98 -18.87 -45.77
CA GLU A 234 19.42 -19.05 -46.01
C GLU A 234 19.81 -20.51 -45.82
N VAL A 235 20.77 -20.98 -46.62
CA VAL A 235 21.27 -22.36 -46.55
C VAL A 235 22.78 -22.35 -46.30
N GLY A 236 23.24 -23.19 -45.37
CA GLY A 236 24.66 -23.47 -45.16
C GLY A 236 25.09 -24.71 -45.94
N ALA A 237 26.20 -24.62 -46.69
CA ALA A 237 26.73 -25.72 -47.51
C ALA A 237 28.13 -26.17 -47.07
N SER A 238 28.33 -26.29 -45.74
CA SER A 238 29.61 -26.70 -45.11
C SER A 238 30.80 -25.84 -45.58
N THR A 239 31.99 -26.42 -45.67
CA THR A 239 33.22 -25.75 -46.08
C THR A 239 33.82 -26.35 -47.35
N VAL A 240 34.56 -25.53 -48.09
CA VAL A 240 35.39 -25.96 -49.21
C VAL A 240 36.81 -25.46 -48.96
N GLU A 241 37.78 -26.36 -49.02
CA GLU A 241 39.19 -26.00 -48.86
C GLU A 241 39.84 -25.73 -50.23
N ILE A 242 40.38 -24.53 -50.41
CA ILE A 242 41.09 -24.11 -51.63
C ILE A 242 42.45 -23.55 -51.22
N ASN A 243 43.54 -24.16 -51.70
CA ASN A 243 44.92 -23.79 -51.36
C ASN A 243 45.21 -23.77 -49.84
N GLN A 244 44.77 -24.79 -49.10
CA GLN A 244 44.93 -24.90 -47.64
C GLN A 244 44.20 -23.81 -46.83
N ILE A 245 43.22 -23.13 -47.46
CA ILE A 245 42.35 -22.16 -46.81
C ILE A 245 40.93 -22.72 -46.85
N GLU A 246 40.30 -22.81 -45.68
CA GLU A 246 38.92 -23.23 -45.53
C GLU A 246 37.96 -22.07 -45.79
N TYR A 247 37.05 -22.23 -46.76
CA TYR A 247 36.00 -21.28 -47.08
C TYR A 247 34.65 -21.81 -46.60
N LEU A 248 33.93 -21.02 -45.79
CA LEU A 248 32.54 -21.30 -45.40
C LEU A 248 31.60 -21.00 -46.57
N VAL A 249 30.85 -22.00 -47.05
CA VAL A 249 29.91 -21.83 -48.15
C VAL A 249 28.52 -21.52 -47.61
N ARG A 250 27.96 -20.38 -48.01
CA ARG A 250 26.61 -19.92 -47.62
C ARG A 250 25.81 -19.49 -48.85
N GLY A 251 24.57 -19.94 -48.94
CA GLY A 251 23.56 -19.43 -49.87
C GLY A 251 22.72 -18.36 -49.18
N LEU A 252 22.76 -17.13 -49.71
CA LEU A 252 22.02 -15.99 -49.18
C LEU A 252 20.63 -15.94 -49.84
N GLY A 253 19.58 -15.79 -49.04
CA GLY A 253 18.19 -15.76 -49.55
C GLY A 253 17.16 -15.16 -48.58
N TYR A 254 17.60 -14.39 -47.57
CA TYR A 254 16.68 -13.62 -46.74
C TYR A 254 16.17 -12.37 -47.47
N VAL A 255 14.91 -12.03 -47.19
CA VAL A 255 14.27 -10.78 -47.63
C VAL A 255 14.88 -9.60 -46.89
N LYS A 256 15.36 -8.60 -47.64
CA LYS A 256 15.94 -7.35 -47.10
C LYS A 256 15.16 -6.11 -47.51
N GLU A 257 14.59 -6.13 -48.71
CA GLU A 257 13.80 -5.03 -49.25
C GLU A 257 12.47 -5.52 -49.82
N ILE A 258 11.53 -4.59 -50.02
CA ILE A 258 10.21 -4.88 -50.62
C ILE A 258 10.38 -5.57 -51.99
N GLY A 259 11.39 -5.15 -52.76
CA GLY A 259 11.70 -5.71 -54.08
C GLY A 259 11.99 -7.22 -54.07
N ASP A 260 12.52 -7.76 -52.98
CA ASP A 260 12.78 -9.21 -52.86
C ASP A 260 11.47 -10.00 -52.81
N ILE A 261 10.48 -9.48 -52.06
CA ILE A 261 9.13 -10.08 -51.97
C ILE A 261 8.40 -9.91 -53.31
N GLU A 262 8.45 -8.72 -53.90
CA GLU A 262 7.79 -8.43 -55.18
C GLU A 262 8.27 -9.32 -56.32
N ASN A 263 9.55 -9.69 -56.31
CA ASN A 263 10.17 -10.54 -57.32
C ASN A 263 10.10 -12.04 -57.00
N ALA A 264 9.56 -12.43 -55.85
CA ALA A 264 9.35 -13.83 -55.51
C ALA A 264 8.47 -14.50 -56.59
N THR A 265 8.98 -15.59 -57.16
CA THR A 265 8.32 -16.29 -58.26
C THR A 265 7.28 -17.26 -57.70
N VAL A 266 6.02 -17.08 -58.10
CA VAL A 266 4.92 -17.93 -57.66
C VAL A 266 4.73 -19.12 -58.59
N ARG A 267 4.75 -18.85 -59.90
CA ARG A 267 4.57 -19.86 -60.94
C ARG A 267 5.31 -19.46 -62.20
N VAL A 268 5.69 -20.43 -63.04
CA VAL A 268 6.25 -20.17 -64.37
C VAL A 268 5.29 -20.70 -65.43
N ALA A 269 4.89 -19.85 -66.36
CA ALA A 269 4.03 -20.21 -67.50
C ALA A 269 4.73 -19.84 -68.81
N ASN A 270 4.93 -20.82 -69.71
CA ASN A 270 5.61 -20.60 -71.01
C ASN A 270 6.98 -19.90 -70.89
N ASN A 271 7.81 -20.29 -69.91
CA ASN A 271 9.09 -19.64 -69.56
C ASN A 271 8.99 -18.17 -69.08
N VAL A 272 7.79 -17.65 -68.81
CA VAL A 272 7.59 -16.35 -68.18
C VAL A 272 7.24 -16.56 -66.70
N PRO A 273 8.04 -16.05 -65.76
CA PRO A 273 7.74 -16.13 -64.33
C PRO A 273 6.63 -15.14 -63.97
N ILE A 274 5.64 -15.64 -63.24
CA ILE A 274 4.59 -14.85 -62.58
C ILE A 274 5.07 -14.58 -61.16
N ARG A 275 5.23 -13.32 -60.82
CA ARG A 275 5.79 -12.85 -59.55
C ARG A 275 4.70 -12.26 -58.66
N ILE A 276 5.01 -12.05 -57.37
CA ILE A 276 4.06 -11.44 -56.43
C ILE A 276 3.55 -10.08 -56.92
N ARG A 277 4.42 -9.23 -57.48
CA ARG A 277 4.03 -7.92 -58.04
C ARG A 277 3.01 -8.01 -59.19
N ASP A 278 2.92 -9.15 -59.88
CA ASP A 278 2.02 -9.33 -61.01
C ASP A 278 0.59 -9.71 -60.54
N ILE A 279 0.44 -10.05 -59.25
CA ILE A 279 -0.81 -10.56 -58.65
C ILE A 279 -1.20 -9.84 -57.34
N GLY A 280 -0.45 -8.83 -56.93
CA GLY A 280 -0.67 -8.10 -55.68
C GLY A 280 0.30 -6.95 -55.49
N ARG A 281 0.14 -6.23 -54.38
CA ARG A 281 1.03 -5.14 -53.96
C ARG A 281 1.70 -5.50 -52.64
N VAL A 282 2.98 -5.18 -52.54
CA VAL A 282 3.73 -5.36 -51.30
C VAL A 282 3.96 -3.99 -50.69
N ASN A 283 3.49 -3.79 -49.47
CA ASN A 283 3.64 -2.54 -48.73
C ASN A 283 4.19 -2.83 -47.33
N ILE A 284 4.80 -1.81 -46.71
CA ILE A 284 5.08 -1.83 -45.28
C ILE A 284 3.92 -1.13 -44.57
N GLY A 285 3.34 -1.79 -43.59
CA GLY A 285 2.22 -1.28 -42.82
C GLY A 285 2.26 -1.74 -41.36
N PRO A 286 1.30 -1.29 -40.55
CA PRO A 286 1.18 -1.76 -39.17
C PRO A 286 0.59 -3.18 -39.12
N ALA A 287 1.11 -4.02 -38.24
CA ALA A 287 0.50 -5.29 -37.87
C ALA A 287 -0.91 -5.08 -37.27
N ASP A 288 -1.75 -6.12 -37.32
CA ASP A 288 -3.09 -6.04 -36.71
C ASP A 288 -3.01 -5.80 -35.20
N ARG A 289 -3.78 -4.82 -34.73
CA ARG A 289 -3.85 -4.41 -33.33
C ARG A 289 -5.04 -4.98 -32.59
N SER A 290 -5.86 -5.80 -33.25
CA SER A 290 -7.00 -6.47 -32.61
C SER A 290 -6.62 -7.23 -31.33
N MET A 291 -5.35 -7.64 -31.22
CA MET A 291 -4.79 -8.40 -30.09
C MET A 291 -3.70 -7.64 -29.30
N LEU A 292 -3.31 -6.43 -29.73
CA LEU A 292 -2.27 -5.60 -29.12
C LEU A 292 -2.90 -4.41 -28.38
N GLY A 293 -2.23 -3.86 -27.36
CA GLY A 293 -2.72 -2.67 -26.67
C GLY A 293 -2.54 -1.35 -27.44
N LEU A 294 -3.36 -0.37 -27.08
CA LEU A 294 -3.17 1.05 -27.39
C LEU A 294 -2.55 1.73 -26.18
N LEU A 295 -1.70 2.72 -26.41
CA LEU A 295 -1.22 3.64 -25.38
C LEU A 295 -1.45 5.05 -25.89
N ASP A 296 -2.02 5.90 -25.05
CA ASP A 296 -2.30 7.29 -25.33
C ASP A 296 -1.79 8.14 -24.17
N LYS A 297 -1.27 9.32 -24.49
CA LYS A 297 -0.79 10.29 -23.51
C LYS A 297 -1.42 11.63 -23.85
N SER A 298 -2.33 12.08 -22.99
CA SER A 298 -3.01 13.38 -23.14
C SER A 298 -3.68 13.61 -24.50
N GLY A 299 -4.24 12.55 -25.11
CA GLY A 299 -4.91 12.59 -26.42
C GLY A 299 -4.01 12.24 -27.61
N ALA A 300 -2.71 12.05 -27.39
CA ALA A 300 -1.76 11.68 -28.43
C ALA A 300 -1.30 10.23 -28.27
N GLU A 301 -1.39 9.48 -29.37
CA GLU A 301 -0.98 8.07 -29.36
C GLU A 301 0.53 7.95 -29.08
N ALA A 302 0.89 7.01 -28.21
CA ALA A 302 2.23 6.84 -27.68
C ALA A 302 2.73 5.40 -27.82
N VAL A 303 4.04 5.24 -27.63
CA VAL A 303 4.70 3.94 -27.46
C VAL A 303 5.42 3.98 -26.12
N GLY A 304 5.38 2.88 -25.39
CA GLY A 304 6.00 2.81 -24.08
C GLY A 304 6.35 1.39 -23.66
N GLY A 305 6.70 1.27 -22.39
CA GLY A 305 6.91 -0.01 -21.75
C GLY A 305 6.68 0.06 -20.26
N VAL A 306 6.51 -1.12 -19.68
CA VAL A 306 6.46 -1.35 -18.25
C VAL A 306 7.65 -2.21 -17.83
N VAL A 307 8.32 -1.79 -16.77
CA VAL A 307 9.35 -2.57 -16.11
C VAL A 307 8.74 -3.30 -14.92
N ILE A 308 8.93 -4.60 -14.89
CA ILE A 308 8.38 -5.50 -13.88
C ILE A 308 9.53 -5.97 -12.98
N ALA A 309 9.48 -5.61 -11.70
CA ALA A 309 10.37 -6.11 -10.67
C ALA A 309 10.08 -7.59 -10.37
N ARG A 310 11.13 -8.35 -10.10
CA ARG A 310 11.02 -9.76 -9.70
C ARG A 310 10.37 -9.89 -8.33
N TYR A 311 9.64 -10.98 -8.13
CA TYR A 311 9.07 -11.33 -6.84
C TYR A 311 10.15 -11.40 -5.75
N GLY A 312 9.95 -10.66 -4.65
CA GLY A 312 10.84 -10.59 -3.50
C GLY A 312 12.04 -9.64 -3.64
N ASP A 313 12.30 -9.07 -4.81
CA ASP A 313 13.35 -8.06 -4.98
C ASP A 313 12.86 -6.67 -4.50
N ASN A 314 13.74 -5.87 -3.91
CA ASN A 314 13.43 -4.52 -3.41
C ASN A 314 13.03 -3.56 -4.56
N PRO A 315 11.78 -3.08 -4.63
CA PRO A 315 11.31 -2.21 -5.72
C PRO A 315 12.13 -0.94 -5.89
N LEU A 316 12.49 -0.26 -4.79
CA LEU A 316 13.28 0.97 -4.83
C LEU A 316 14.66 0.72 -5.44
N ALA A 317 15.31 -0.40 -5.09
CA ALA A 317 16.61 -0.77 -5.65
C ALA A 317 16.50 -1.11 -7.14
N VAL A 318 15.46 -1.85 -7.55
CA VAL A 318 15.21 -2.18 -8.96
C VAL A 318 15.01 -0.92 -9.80
N ILE A 319 14.19 0.03 -9.35
CA ILE A 319 13.95 1.27 -10.10
C ILE A 319 15.23 2.10 -10.19
N ASN A 320 16.05 2.17 -9.14
CA ASN A 320 17.35 2.86 -9.19
C ASN A 320 18.31 2.20 -10.20
N ASN A 321 18.34 0.87 -10.26
CA ASN A 321 19.12 0.14 -11.26
C ASN A 321 18.60 0.41 -12.69
N VAL A 322 17.29 0.51 -12.87
CA VAL A 322 16.65 0.86 -14.14
C VAL A 322 17.00 2.30 -14.55
N LYS A 323 16.92 3.27 -13.64
CA LYS A 323 17.32 4.67 -13.90
C LYS A 323 18.80 4.76 -14.28
N ALA A 324 19.68 4.09 -13.55
CA ALA A 324 21.10 4.02 -13.91
C ALA A 324 21.33 3.38 -15.30
N LYS A 325 20.55 2.35 -15.64
CA LYS A 325 20.60 1.71 -16.96
C LYS A 325 20.06 2.61 -18.07
N LEU A 326 19.02 3.41 -17.80
CA LEU A 326 18.49 4.42 -18.70
C LEU A 326 19.54 5.49 -19.02
N ASP A 327 20.25 5.97 -18.00
CA ASP A 327 21.33 6.94 -18.18
C ASP A 327 22.45 6.38 -19.07
N GLU A 328 22.84 5.11 -18.85
CA GLU A 328 23.84 4.40 -19.66
C GLU A 328 23.41 4.31 -21.13
N ILE A 329 22.15 3.93 -21.40
CA ILE A 329 21.68 3.66 -22.77
C ILE A 329 21.25 4.92 -23.51
N SER A 330 21.03 6.02 -22.79
CA SER A 330 20.54 7.30 -23.31
C SER A 330 21.43 7.86 -24.43
N ALA A 331 22.74 7.60 -24.38
CA ALA A 331 23.70 8.04 -25.40
C ALA A 331 23.53 7.30 -26.74
N GLY A 332 23.04 6.06 -26.71
CA GLY A 332 22.79 5.25 -27.90
C GLY A 332 21.40 5.41 -28.50
N LEU A 333 20.51 6.18 -27.88
CA LEU A 333 19.18 6.47 -28.43
C LEU A 333 19.30 7.38 -29.67
N PRO A 334 18.54 7.07 -30.74
CA PRO A 334 18.72 7.74 -32.02
C PRO A 334 18.17 9.18 -32.01
N SER A 335 18.72 10.02 -32.88
CA SER A 335 18.31 11.41 -33.06
C SER A 335 18.09 11.75 -34.53
N LYS A 336 17.16 12.67 -34.79
CA LYS A 336 16.81 13.17 -36.13
C LYS A 336 16.86 14.70 -36.14
N LYS A 337 17.27 15.29 -37.25
CA LYS A 337 17.09 16.72 -37.50
C LYS A 337 15.74 16.94 -38.15
N LEU A 338 14.91 17.76 -37.51
CA LEU A 338 13.61 18.17 -38.00
C LEU A 338 13.74 19.22 -39.12
N ALA A 339 12.67 19.42 -39.89
CA ALA A 339 12.64 20.40 -40.98
C ALA A 339 12.84 21.85 -40.51
N ASP A 340 12.57 22.14 -39.23
CA ASP A 340 12.77 23.44 -38.59
C ASP A 340 14.21 23.65 -38.07
N GLY A 341 15.09 22.66 -38.24
CA GLY A 341 16.49 22.70 -37.80
C GLY A 341 16.73 22.20 -36.37
N ARG A 342 15.68 21.92 -35.57
CA ARG A 342 15.83 21.33 -34.23
C ARG A 342 16.25 19.87 -34.31
N THR A 343 17.03 19.42 -33.33
CA THR A 343 17.37 17.99 -33.18
C THR A 343 16.35 17.35 -32.25
N SER A 344 15.64 16.31 -32.71
CA SER A 344 14.74 15.49 -31.91
C SER A 344 15.44 14.17 -31.57
N LYS A 345 15.74 13.96 -30.29
CA LYS A 345 16.33 12.75 -29.75
C LYS A 345 15.27 11.92 -29.03
N VAL A 346 15.25 10.62 -29.27
CA VAL A 346 14.36 9.72 -28.53
C VAL A 346 14.79 9.68 -27.06
N THR A 347 13.85 9.89 -26.17
CA THR A 347 14.05 9.93 -24.72
C THR A 347 12.97 9.09 -24.05
N VAL A 348 13.36 8.38 -22.99
CA VAL A 348 12.45 7.61 -22.13
C VAL A 348 11.87 8.54 -21.07
N VAL A 349 10.55 8.67 -21.02
CA VAL A 349 9.85 9.59 -20.12
C VAL A 349 8.92 8.80 -19.21
N PRO A 350 9.18 8.76 -17.88
CA PRO A 350 8.28 8.07 -16.97
C PRO A 350 6.93 8.77 -16.88
N PHE A 351 5.86 7.99 -16.77
CA PHE A 351 4.52 8.46 -16.38
C PHE A 351 3.96 7.70 -15.17
N TYR A 352 4.69 6.71 -14.66
CA TYR A 352 4.43 6.13 -13.35
C TYR A 352 5.77 5.65 -12.80
N ASP A 353 6.18 6.23 -11.68
CA ASP A 353 7.43 5.91 -10.99
C ASP A 353 7.14 5.79 -9.50
N ARG A 354 7.18 4.54 -9.00
CA ARG A 354 6.87 4.24 -7.60
C ARG A 354 7.87 4.86 -6.61
N THR A 355 9.07 5.28 -7.05
CA THR A 355 10.06 5.90 -6.14
C THR A 355 9.55 7.18 -5.49
N HIS A 356 8.72 7.96 -6.17
CA HIS A 356 8.11 9.16 -5.58
C HIS A 356 7.23 8.82 -4.38
N LEU A 357 6.32 7.85 -4.55
CA LEU A 357 5.46 7.37 -3.46
C LEU A 357 6.29 6.80 -2.30
N ILE A 358 7.27 5.94 -2.60
CA ILE A 358 8.13 5.32 -1.57
C ILE A 358 8.88 6.39 -0.77
N ASN A 359 9.51 7.36 -1.43
CA ASN A 359 10.27 8.41 -0.75
C ASN A 359 9.38 9.36 0.06
N GLU A 360 8.21 9.72 -0.45
CA GLU A 360 7.25 10.56 0.28
C GLU A 360 6.67 9.85 1.50
N THR A 361 6.33 8.57 1.37
CA THR A 361 5.88 7.74 2.50
C THR A 361 6.99 7.62 3.55
N LEU A 362 8.24 7.35 3.13
CA LEU A 362 9.39 7.35 4.04
C LEU A 362 9.64 8.71 4.69
N GLY A 363 9.51 9.81 3.95
CA GLY A 363 9.65 11.17 4.45
C GLY A 363 8.59 11.49 5.50
N THR A 364 7.33 11.12 5.24
CA THR A 364 6.20 11.27 6.17
C THR A 364 6.48 10.53 7.48
N LEU A 365 6.97 9.29 7.40
CA LEU A 365 7.29 8.45 8.55
C LEU A 365 8.52 8.94 9.31
N ASN A 366 9.58 9.32 8.60
CA ASN A 366 10.78 9.91 9.19
C ASN A 366 10.41 11.17 10.00
N SER A 367 9.58 12.03 9.40
CA SER A 367 9.07 13.24 10.05
C SER A 367 8.26 12.89 11.29
N ALA A 368 7.30 11.97 11.18
CA ALA A 368 6.52 11.51 12.33
C ALA A 368 7.44 11.02 13.46
N ILE A 369 8.39 10.11 13.19
CA ILE A 369 9.32 9.58 14.19
C ILE A 369 10.16 10.69 14.85
N ILE A 370 10.71 11.63 14.07
CA ILE A 370 11.49 12.76 14.60
C ILE A 370 10.61 13.62 15.52
N LEU A 371 9.40 13.98 15.08
CA LEU A 371 8.46 14.78 15.85
C LEU A 371 8.05 14.09 17.15
N GLN A 372 7.80 12.79 17.12
CA GLN A 372 7.50 11.99 18.31
C GLN A 372 8.67 12.00 19.29
N ILE A 373 9.90 11.82 18.82
CA ILE A 373 11.09 11.89 19.67
C ILE A 373 11.19 13.28 20.28
N LEU A 374 11.09 14.37 19.51
CA LEU A 374 11.20 15.73 20.01
C LEU A 374 10.14 16.05 21.07
N ILE A 375 8.86 15.73 20.82
CA ILE A 375 7.78 15.93 21.79
C ILE A 375 8.06 15.14 23.06
N THR A 376 8.45 13.87 22.93
CA THR A 376 8.72 13.02 24.08
C THR A 376 9.88 13.57 24.91
N VAL A 377 10.94 14.07 24.27
CA VAL A 377 12.06 14.75 24.95
C VAL A 377 11.57 15.98 25.73
N ILE A 378 10.71 16.81 25.14
CA ILE A 378 10.13 18.00 25.82
C ILE A 378 9.33 17.57 27.06
N VAL A 379 8.46 16.57 26.92
CA VAL A 379 7.64 16.07 28.03
C VAL A 379 8.51 15.56 29.18
N ILE A 380 9.55 14.76 28.88
CA ILE A 380 10.50 14.26 29.90
C ILE A 380 11.22 15.42 30.59
N ILE A 381 11.69 16.43 29.84
CA ILE A 381 12.41 17.59 30.40
C ILE A 381 11.51 18.35 31.38
N VAL A 382 10.26 18.61 31.02
CA VAL A 382 9.32 19.37 31.83
C VAL A 382 8.86 18.58 33.06
N MET A 383 8.57 17.29 32.91
CA MET A 383 8.02 16.46 33.99
C MET A 383 9.06 15.96 35.00
N VAL A 384 10.26 15.54 34.56
CA VAL A 384 11.30 14.99 35.46
C VAL A 384 12.04 16.11 36.20
N TYR A 385 12.07 17.33 35.66
CA TYR A 385 12.70 18.51 36.26
C TYR A 385 14.20 18.35 36.60
N ASN A 386 14.89 17.44 35.90
CA ASN A 386 16.32 17.19 36.06
C ASN A 386 16.96 16.89 34.70
N LEU A 387 17.69 17.85 34.14
CA LEU A 387 18.23 17.73 32.78
C LEU A 387 19.14 16.50 32.59
N ARG A 388 19.92 16.11 33.61
CA ARG A 388 20.80 14.93 33.50
C ARG A 388 19.98 13.64 33.36
N ALA A 389 18.93 13.54 34.15
CA ALA A 389 18.00 12.43 34.10
C ALA A 389 17.24 12.42 32.76
N SER A 390 16.76 13.59 32.31
CA SER A 390 16.08 13.73 31.03
C SER A 390 16.97 13.33 29.86
N MET A 391 18.23 13.77 29.79
CA MET A 391 19.18 13.40 28.73
C MET A 391 19.40 11.88 28.62
N MET A 392 19.47 11.17 29.76
CA MET A 392 19.63 9.71 29.75
C MET A 392 18.41 8.99 29.19
N ILE A 393 17.21 9.43 29.57
CA ILE A 393 15.95 8.87 29.09
C ILE A 393 15.79 9.19 27.60
N SER A 394 16.09 10.42 27.18
CA SER A 394 16.02 10.85 25.78
C SER A 394 16.98 10.09 24.86
N ALA A 395 18.17 9.71 25.36
CA ALA A 395 19.14 8.94 24.58
C ALA A 395 18.66 7.50 24.26
N LEU A 396 17.71 6.95 25.03
CA LEU A 396 17.12 5.63 24.78
C LEU A 396 16.43 5.57 23.42
N LEU A 397 15.71 6.63 23.05
CA LEU A 397 14.85 6.65 21.87
C LEU A 397 15.59 6.41 20.54
N PRO A 398 16.56 7.25 20.13
CA PRO A 398 17.26 7.04 18.86
C PRO A 398 18.04 5.72 18.86
N LEU A 399 18.59 5.29 20.00
CA LEU A 399 19.35 4.05 20.09
C LEU A 399 18.47 2.81 19.96
N ALA A 400 17.27 2.82 20.53
CA ALA A 400 16.31 1.72 20.39
C ALA A 400 15.80 1.60 18.95
N VAL A 401 15.56 2.73 18.26
CA VAL A 401 15.18 2.76 16.84
C VAL A 401 16.30 2.18 15.96
N LEU A 402 17.56 2.59 16.20
CA LEU A 402 18.71 2.03 15.47
C LEU A 402 18.87 0.51 15.68
N MET A 403 18.70 0.03 16.91
CA MET A 403 18.71 -1.42 17.18
C MET A 403 17.56 -2.15 16.48
N THR A 404 16.41 -1.49 16.33
CA THR A 404 15.25 -2.05 15.62
C THR A 404 15.56 -2.28 14.14
N PHE A 405 16.23 -1.34 13.46
CA PHE A 405 16.64 -1.52 12.06
C PHE A 405 17.64 -2.67 11.88
N ILE A 406 18.55 -2.87 12.84
CA ILE A 406 19.46 -4.04 12.81
C ILE A 406 18.64 -5.33 12.86
N MET A 407 17.64 -5.41 13.74
CA MET A 407 16.77 -6.59 13.83
C MET A 407 15.94 -6.78 12.56
N MET A 408 15.36 -5.72 11.99
CA MET A 408 14.60 -5.79 10.73
C MET A 408 15.43 -6.40 9.59
N LYS A 409 16.70 -6.00 9.43
CA LYS A 409 17.60 -6.55 8.41
C LYS A 409 17.83 -8.05 8.56
N TYR A 410 17.92 -8.55 9.79
CA TYR A 410 18.20 -9.96 10.07
C TYR A 410 16.98 -10.87 9.99
N PHE A 411 15.79 -10.32 10.25
CA PHE A 411 14.53 -11.04 10.18
C PHE A 411 13.80 -10.84 8.84
N ASP A 412 14.45 -10.20 7.86
CA ASP A 412 13.92 -9.94 6.51
C ASP A 412 12.57 -9.21 6.54
N VAL A 413 12.49 -8.18 7.40
CA VAL A 413 11.29 -7.34 7.55
C VAL A 413 11.51 -6.03 6.80
N ASP A 414 10.75 -5.83 5.73
CA ASP A 414 10.83 -4.63 4.91
C ASP A 414 10.43 -3.36 5.69
N ALA A 415 11.10 -2.26 5.36
CA ALA A 415 10.76 -0.92 5.83
C ALA A 415 9.66 -0.34 4.94
N ASN A 416 8.41 -0.58 5.35
CA ASN A 416 7.20 0.01 4.76
C ASN A 416 6.41 0.81 5.80
N ILE A 417 5.29 1.40 5.39
CA ILE A 417 4.50 2.26 6.26
C ILE A 417 3.97 1.55 7.50
N VAL A 418 3.52 0.32 7.35
CA VAL A 418 2.95 -0.47 8.45
C VAL A 418 4.06 -0.87 9.43
N ALA A 419 5.21 -1.30 8.91
CA ALA A 419 6.38 -1.62 9.72
C ALA A 419 6.88 -0.40 10.53
N LEU A 420 7.05 0.76 9.90
CA LEU A 420 7.54 1.97 10.59
C LEU A 420 6.52 2.54 11.58
N SER A 421 5.22 2.37 11.32
CA SER A 421 4.15 2.71 12.27
C SER A 421 4.27 1.92 13.58
N GLY A 422 4.73 0.66 13.52
CA GLY A 422 5.03 -0.13 14.71
C GLY A 422 6.09 0.50 15.61
N ILE A 423 7.12 1.13 15.01
CA ILE A 423 8.14 1.91 15.74
C ILE A 423 7.51 3.17 16.34
N ALA A 424 6.72 3.90 15.55
CA ALA A 424 6.07 5.13 15.98
C ALA A 424 5.13 4.91 17.18
N ILE A 425 4.33 3.83 17.15
CA ILE A 425 3.47 3.43 18.27
C ILE A 425 4.30 2.98 19.48
N ALA A 426 5.47 2.37 19.25
CA ALA A 426 6.35 1.92 20.33
C ALA A 426 7.02 3.08 21.08
N ILE A 427 7.28 4.24 20.45
CA ILE A 427 8.04 5.35 21.05
C ILE A 427 7.48 5.80 22.41
N GLY A 428 6.15 5.95 22.52
CA GLY A 428 5.50 6.28 23.80
C GLY A 428 5.87 5.28 24.90
N THR A 429 5.68 3.99 24.62
CA THR A 429 5.94 2.90 25.57
C THR A 429 7.43 2.61 25.83
N MET A 430 8.31 2.91 24.88
CA MET A 430 9.76 2.68 25.02
C MET A 430 10.37 3.57 26.10
N VAL A 431 9.88 4.80 26.19
CA VAL A 431 10.37 5.79 27.17
C VAL A 431 9.96 5.43 28.59
N ASP A 432 8.81 4.79 28.76
CA ASP A 432 8.27 4.41 30.07
C ASP A 432 9.29 3.62 30.88
N LEU A 433 9.97 2.65 30.27
CA LEU A 433 10.99 1.83 30.93
C LEU A 433 12.15 2.69 31.47
N GLY A 434 12.60 3.66 30.69
CA GLY A 434 13.64 4.61 31.06
C GLY A 434 13.21 5.55 32.17
N ILE A 435 11.97 6.05 32.13
CA ILE A 435 11.39 6.89 33.18
C ILE A 435 11.33 6.13 34.50
N ILE A 436 10.78 4.91 34.51
CA ILE A 436 10.61 4.09 35.71
C ILE A 436 11.95 3.81 36.39
N LEU A 437 12.96 3.39 35.60
CA LEU A 437 14.28 3.09 36.14
C LEU A 437 14.96 4.34 36.71
N ASN A 438 14.93 5.46 35.98
CA ASN A 438 15.66 6.65 36.36
C ASN A 438 15.01 7.40 37.53
N GLU A 439 13.67 7.41 37.61
CA GLU A 439 12.95 7.87 38.79
C GLU A 439 13.33 7.06 40.02
N ASN A 440 13.42 5.73 39.90
CA ASN A 440 13.85 4.89 41.01
C ASN A 440 15.32 5.17 41.42
N ILE A 441 16.23 5.39 40.45
CA ILE A 441 17.63 5.76 40.72
C ILE A 441 17.72 7.10 41.46
N LEU A 442 16.95 8.11 41.03
CA LEU A 442 16.91 9.42 41.68
C LEU A 442 16.42 9.30 43.13
N ARG A 443 15.34 8.54 43.36
CA ARG A 443 14.79 8.27 44.69
C ARG A 443 15.82 7.62 45.62
N HIS A 444 16.46 6.53 45.18
CA HIS A 444 17.49 5.85 45.98
C HIS A 444 18.67 6.74 46.31
N ARG A 445 18.99 7.68 45.44
CA ARG A 445 20.05 8.65 45.69
C ARG A 445 19.66 9.69 46.74
N GLU A 446 18.40 10.12 46.78
CA GLU A 446 17.87 11.04 47.79
C GLU A 446 17.70 10.37 49.16
N GLU A 447 17.30 9.10 49.19
CA GLU A 447 17.09 8.32 50.41
C GLU A 447 18.37 7.65 50.96
N ALA A 448 19.46 7.59 50.17
CA ALA A 448 20.67 6.88 50.55
C ALA A 448 21.39 7.55 51.75
N PRO A 449 21.90 6.74 52.72
CA PRO A 449 22.73 7.24 53.80
C PRO A 449 23.98 8.00 53.29
N PRO A 450 24.46 9.03 54.03
CA PRO A 450 25.68 9.76 53.65
C PRO A 450 26.89 8.83 53.56
N GLY A 451 27.54 8.74 52.39
CA GLY A 451 28.76 7.95 52.17
C GLY A 451 28.60 6.68 51.33
N THR A 452 27.37 6.29 50.97
CA THR A 452 27.11 5.11 50.13
C THR A 452 27.67 5.29 48.71
N PRO A 453 28.45 4.34 48.14
CA PRO A 453 28.97 4.45 46.78
C PRO A 453 27.85 4.54 45.73
N LEU A 454 28.00 5.47 44.77
CA LEU A 454 27.01 5.67 43.69
C LEU A 454 26.74 4.39 42.89
N LEU A 455 27.77 3.55 42.70
CA LEU A 455 27.63 2.25 42.02
C LEU A 455 26.66 1.31 42.74
N THR A 456 26.74 1.24 44.06
CA THR A 456 25.82 0.43 44.89
C THR A 456 24.41 0.99 44.86
N ILE A 457 24.26 2.33 44.90
CA ILE A 457 22.96 3.00 44.80
C ILE A 457 22.28 2.65 43.46
N VAL A 458 22.99 2.83 42.34
CA VAL A 458 22.47 2.53 41.00
C VAL A 458 22.13 1.04 40.87
N TYR A 459 23.01 0.15 41.32
CA TYR A 459 22.77 -1.30 41.26
C TYR A 459 21.50 -1.70 42.02
N ASN A 460 21.35 -1.28 43.28
CA ASN A 460 20.19 -1.61 44.10
C ASN A 460 18.90 -1.07 43.46
N ALA A 461 18.92 0.19 43.03
CA ALA A 461 17.80 0.83 42.37
C ALA A 461 17.38 0.10 41.09
N THR A 462 18.34 -0.34 40.26
CA THR A 462 18.04 -1.11 39.05
C THR A 462 17.44 -2.48 39.38
N THR A 463 18.02 -3.21 40.33
CA THR A 463 17.57 -4.57 40.66
C THR A 463 16.19 -4.62 41.29
N GLU A 464 15.74 -3.56 41.96
CA GLU A 464 14.38 -3.49 42.55
C GLU A 464 13.29 -3.46 41.49
N VAL A 465 13.47 -2.66 40.44
CA VAL A 465 12.44 -2.45 39.40
C VAL A 465 12.59 -3.36 38.19
N ALA A 466 13.75 -4.02 38.02
CA ALA A 466 14.02 -4.84 36.84
C ALA A 466 12.96 -5.91 36.54
N THR A 467 12.46 -6.61 37.57
CA THR A 467 11.41 -7.64 37.41
C THR A 467 10.08 -7.03 36.97
N ALA A 468 9.73 -5.84 37.50
CA ALA A 468 8.51 -5.14 37.11
C ALA A 468 8.59 -4.65 35.65
N ILE A 469 9.73 -4.08 35.24
CA ILE A 469 10.00 -3.64 33.86
C ILE A 469 9.89 -4.82 32.88
N ILE A 470 10.48 -5.98 33.19
CA ILE A 470 10.37 -7.17 32.33
C ILE A 470 8.92 -7.63 32.20
N THR A 471 8.18 -7.63 33.30
CA THR A 471 6.77 -8.06 33.28
C THR A 471 5.93 -7.12 32.42
N ALA A 472 6.08 -5.80 32.58
CA ALA A 472 5.40 -4.78 31.81
C ALA A 472 5.70 -4.87 30.30
N VAL A 473 6.98 -5.05 29.94
CA VAL A 473 7.35 -5.26 28.53
C VAL A 473 6.78 -6.57 28.00
N SER A 474 6.81 -7.64 28.80
CA SER A 474 6.27 -8.94 28.38
C SER A 474 4.77 -8.89 28.12
N THR A 475 3.99 -8.20 28.95
CA THR A 475 2.55 -8.01 28.69
C THR A 475 2.31 -7.20 27.42
N THR A 476 3.13 -6.20 27.14
CA THR A 476 3.02 -5.38 25.93
C THR A 476 3.46 -6.10 24.65
N VAL A 477 4.49 -6.93 24.71
CA VAL A 477 4.90 -7.78 23.57
C VAL A 477 3.86 -8.87 23.32
N VAL A 478 3.39 -9.55 24.38
CA VAL A 478 2.39 -10.62 24.25
C VAL A 478 1.04 -10.10 23.79
N SER A 479 0.70 -8.83 24.07
CA SER A 479 -0.52 -8.25 23.53
C SER A 479 -0.53 -8.26 22.01
N PHE A 480 0.62 -8.24 21.33
CA PHE A 480 0.74 -8.31 19.86
C PHE A 480 0.87 -9.72 19.29
N LEU A 481 1.01 -10.75 20.14
CA LEU A 481 1.02 -12.13 19.69
C LEU A 481 -0.15 -12.49 18.77
N PRO A 482 -1.39 -11.99 19.00
CA PRO A 482 -2.50 -12.11 18.07
C PRO A 482 -2.21 -11.75 16.61
N VAL A 483 -1.46 -10.67 16.41
CA VAL A 483 -1.22 -10.13 15.06
C VAL A 483 -0.39 -11.11 14.24
N PHE A 484 0.53 -11.87 14.87
CA PHE A 484 1.30 -12.92 14.21
C PHE A 484 0.48 -14.15 13.81
N THR A 485 -0.74 -14.30 14.32
CA THR A 485 -1.65 -15.42 13.99
C THR A 485 -2.69 -15.06 12.92
N LEU A 486 -2.68 -13.82 12.45
CA LEU A 486 -3.40 -13.41 11.25
C LEU A 486 -2.74 -14.08 10.03
N GLU A 487 -3.55 -14.60 9.11
CA GLU A 487 -3.08 -15.25 7.88
C GLU A 487 -3.43 -14.38 6.66
N ALA A 488 -3.09 -14.83 5.45
CA ALA A 488 -3.46 -14.16 4.21
C ALA A 488 -3.09 -12.67 4.16
N ALA A 489 -3.97 -11.84 3.61
CA ALA A 489 -3.72 -10.43 3.37
C ALA A 489 -3.53 -9.65 4.69
N GLU A 490 -4.37 -9.92 5.69
CA GLU A 490 -4.28 -9.27 7.00
C GLU A 490 -2.97 -9.62 7.74
N GLY A 491 -2.51 -10.87 7.63
CA GLY A 491 -1.24 -11.31 8.21
C GLY A 491 -0.03 -10.67 7.54
N LYS A 492 0.01 -10.66 6.20
CA LYS A 492 1.08 -10.01 5.43
C LYS A 492 1.13 -8.50 5.64
N LEU A 493 -0.03 -7.86 5.82
CA LEU A 493 -0.13 -6.41 6.05
C LEU A 493 0.42 -6.00 7.43
N PHE A 494 -0.02 -6.67 8.50
CA PHE A 494 0.26 -6.23 9.89
C PHE A 494 1.35 -7.01 10.60
N GLY A 495 1.79 -8.16 10.07
CA GLY A 495 2.93 -8.91 10.57
C GLY A 495 4.21 -8.06 10.73
N PRO A 496 4.61 -7.25 9.72
CA PRO A 496 5.75 -6.34 9.83
C PRO A 496 5.64 -5.36 11.01
N LEU A 497 4.44 -4.81 11.26
CA LEU A 497 4.18 -3.91 12.39
C LEU A 497 4.39 -4.59 13.74
N ALA A 498 3.91 -5.83 13.88
CA ALA A 498 4.09 -6.59 15.11
C ALA A 498 5.58 -6.91 15.36
N TYR A 499 6.35 -7.21 14.31
CA TYR A 499 7.80 -7.39 14.40
C TYR A 499 8.50 -6.12 14.86
N THR A 500 8.31 -4.99 14.17
CA THR A 500 9.02 -3.75 14.49
C THR A 500 8.70 -3.22 15.87
N LYS A 501 7.43 -3.30 16.30
CA LYS A 501 7.05 -2.94 17.67
C LYS A 501 7.72 -3.85 18.70
N THR A 502 7.72 -5.16 18.46
CA THR A 502 8.37 -6.13 19.35
C THR A 502 9.87 -5.87 19.44
N PHE A 503 10.52 -5.63 18.30
CA PHE A 503 11.95 -5.27 18.23
C PHE A 503 12.24 -3.97 18.97
N ALA A 504 11.41 -2.94 18.82
CA ALA A 504 11.55 -1.66 19.53
C ALA A 504 11.42 -1.83 21.05
N LEU A 505 10.45 -2.63 21.52
CA LEU A 505 10.27 -2.93 22.94
C LEU A 505 11.41 -3.78 23.52
N VAL A 506 11.90 -4.78 22.78
CA VAL A 506 13.06 -5.58 23.19
C VAL A 506 14.33 -4.73 23.20
N ALA A 507 14.53 -3.88 22.19
CA ALA A 507 15.65 -2.95 22.11
C ALA A 507 15.65 -1.95 23.27
N SER A 508 14.48 -1.38 23.61
CA SER A 508 14.35 -0.45 24.74
C SER A 508 14.55 -1.15 26.09
N LEU A 509 14.10 -2.41 26.25
CA LEU A 509 14.36 -3.23 27.43
C LEU A 509 15.86 -3.52 27.60
N VAL A 510 16.53 -3.95 26.53
CA VAL A 510 17.98 -4.17 26.52
C VAL A 510 18.71 -2.88 26.85
N PHE A 511 18.33 -1.75 26.23
CA PHE A 511 18.92 -0.45 26.52
C PHE A 511 18.79 -0.07 28.00
N THR A 512 17.57 -0.17 28.53
CA THR A 512 17.22 0.24 29.90
C THR A 512 17.93 -0.60 30.95
N LEU A 513 18.03 -1.93 30.78
CA LEU A 513 18.63 -2.79 31.80
C LEU A 513 20.15 -2.94 31.67
N VAL A 514 20.71 -2.78 30.46
CA VAL A 514 22.13 -3.01 30.19
C VAL A 514 22.92 -1.70 30.16
N PHE A 515 22.49 -0.74 29.34
CA PHE A 515 23.27 0.47 29.05
C PHE A 515 22.95 1.62 29.99
N MET A 516 21.67 1.82 30.32
CA MET A 516 21.22 2.94 31.14
C MET A 516 21.85 2.99 32.55
N PRO A 517 22.05 1.89 33.30
CA PRO A 517 22.69 1.93 34.62
C PRO A 517 24.14 2.41 34.54
N ALA A 518 24.89 1.98 33.52
CA ALA A 518 26.25 2.43 33.28
C ALA A 518 26.29 3.93 32.96
N PHE A 519 25.37 4.42 32.12
CA PHE A 519 25.21 5.84 31.85
C PHE A 519 24.83 6.64 33.10
N ALA A 520 23.93 6.12 33.94
CA ALA A 520 23.52 6.73 35.20
C ALA A 520 24.74 6.98 36.10
N HIS A 521 25.57 5.95 36.28
CA HIS A 521 26.79 6.07 37.07
C HIS A 521 27.75 7.12 36.49
N VAL A 522 27.95 7.17 35.16
CA VAL A 522 28.85 8.14 34.51
C VAL A 522 28.30 9.56 34.68
N ILE A 523 27.04 9.79 34.31
CA ILE A 523 26.43 11.13 34.24
C ILE A 523 26.18 11.71 35.64
N PHE A 524 25.72 10.91 36.61
CA PHE A 524 25.57 11.36 38.00
C PHE A 524 26.90 11.40 38.76
N GLY A 525 27.91 10.65 38.32
CA GLY A 525 29.25 10.63 38.89
C GLY A 525 30.15 11.82 38.52
N LEU A 526 29.78 12.59 37.48
CA LEU A 526 30.49 13.82 37.07
C LEU A 526 30.44 14.87 38.20
N LYS A 527 31.52 14.98 38.98
CA LYS A 527 31.77 16.08 39.94
C LYS A 527 32.54 17.21 39.26
N SER A 528 32.16 18.46 39.57
CA SER A 528 32.96 19.64 39.17
C SER A 528 34.28 19.61 39.94
N ARG A 529 35.36 19.24 39.25
CA ARG A 529 36.66 18.92 39.87
C ARG A 529 37.45 20.17 40.30
N ASN A 530 37.00 21.39 39.95
CA ASN A 530 37.50 22.67 40.48
C ASN A 530 36.66 23.88 40.01
N VAL A 531 36.56 24.97 40.79
CA VAL A 531 35.83 26.21 40.39
C VAL A 531 36.48 26.87 39.18
N ALA A 532 37.81 26.87 39.09
CA ALA A 532 38.56 27.39 37.94
C ALA A 532 38.29 26.58 36.66
N TRP A 533 38.22 25.25 36.77
CA TRP A 533 37.89 24.36 35.66
C TRP A 533 36.45 24.57 35.15
N SER A 534 35.50 24.76 36.08
CA SER A 534 34.12 25.11 35.74
C SER A 534 34.02 26.45 35.00
N LYS A 535 34.79 27.46 35.40
CA LYS A 535 34.85 28.75 34.69
C LYS A 535 35.42 28.59 33.28
N MET A 536 36.53 27.87 33.14
CA MET A 536 37.16 27.61 31.84
C MET A 536 36.22 26.88 30.89
N MET A 537 35.52 25.85 31.36
CA MET A 537 34.59 25.06 30.55
C MET A 537 33.33 25.86 30.15
N ASN A 538 32.85 26.77 31.00
CA ASN A 538 31.75 27.66 30.63
C ASN A 538 32.18 28.77 29.66
N TRP A 539 33.39 29.31 29.76
CA TRP A 539 33.94 30.21 28.73
C TRP A 539 34.19 29.49 27.40
N ALA A 540 34.62 28.22 27.45
CA ALA A 540 34.68 27.38 26.27
C ALA A 540 33.28 27.14 25.66
N LEU A 541 32.24 26.92 26.48
CA LEU A 541 30.85 26.86 26.02
C LEU A 541 30.37 28.18 25.40
N VAL A 542 30.81 29.34 25.90
CA VAL A 542 30.55 30.64 25.25
C VAL A 542 31.23 30.70 23.88
N GLY A 543 32.50 30.31 23.79
CA GLY A 543 33.23 30.26 22.51
C GLY A 543 32.57 29.31 21.50
N ILE A 544 32.17 28.12 21.95
CA ILE A 544 31.43 27.14 21.13
C ILE A 544 30.04 27.67 20.77
N GLY A 545 29.36 28.38 21.68
CA GLY A 545 28.06 28.99 21.41
C GLY A 545 28.13 30.11 20.36
N ILE A 546 29.18 30.95 20.40
CA ILE A 546 29.44 31.97 19.38
C ILE A 546 29.78 31.33 18.04
N ALA A 547 30.61 30.29 18.02
CA ALA A 547 30.88 29.53 16.79
C ALA A 547 29.60 28.85 16.27
N GLY A 548 28.77 28.33 17.18
CA GLY A 548 27.51 27.67 16.90
C GLY A 548 26.46 28.59 16.27
N LEU A 549 26.49 29.90 16.56
CA LEU A 549 25.61 30.88 15.91
C LEU A 549 25.74 30.89 14.39
N PHE A 550 26.92 30.57 13.86
CA PHE A 550 27.19 30.55 12.42
C PHE A 550 26.80 29.24 11.73
N ILE A 551 26.66 28.15 12.49
CA ILE A 551 26.37 26.81 11.93
C ILE A 551 24.91 26.42 12.21
N LEU A 552 24.50 26.49 13.46
CA LEU A 552 23.17 26.14 13.94
C LEU A 552 22.71 27.24 14.91
N PRO A 553 22.07 28.32 14.42
CA PRO A 553 21.76 29.50 15.21
C PRO A 553 21.04 29.19 16.52
N LEU A 554 20.07 28.26 16.48
CA LEU A 554 19.33 27.81 17.66
C LEU A 554 20.23 27.11 18.69
N ALA A 555 21.11 26.21 18.25
CA ALA A 555 22.07 25.53 19.13
C ALA A 555 23.11 26.52 19.71
N GLY A 556 23.54 27.50 18.92
CA GLY A 556 24.41 28.58 19.39
C GLY A 556 23.78 29.43 20.48
N ILE A 557 22.56 29.94 20.26
CA ILE A 557 21.80 30.74 21.23
C ILE A 557 21.58 29.98 22.52
N THR A 558 21.22 28.71 22.44
CA THR A 558 20.93 27.88 23.62
C THR A 558 22.19 27.59 24.44
N LEU A 559 23.31 27.25 23.79
CA LEU A 559 24.59 27.08 24.45
C LEU A 559 25.07 28.36 25.14
N LEU A 560 24.86 29.52 24.51
CA LEU A 560 25.14 30.84 25.10
C LEU A 560 24.28 31.11 26.34
N LEU A 561 22.97 30.86 26.27
CA LEU A 561 22.05 31.03 27.40
C LEU A 561 22.38 30.07 28.56
N VAL A 562 22.73 28.82 28.25
CA VAL A 562 23.18 27.83 29.25
C VAL A 562 24.51 28.26 29.88
N ALA A 563 25.48 28.71 29.08
CA ALA A 563 26.76 29.19 29.57
C ALA A 563 26.61 30.43 30.44
N ALA A 564 25.77 31.38 30.03
CA ALA A 564 25.43 32.57 30.81
C ALA A 564 24.79 32.20 32.16
N ASN A 565 23.80 31.29 32.17
CA ASN A 565 23.17 30.80 33.39
C ASN A 565 24.19 30.08 34.32
N ASN A 566 25.10 29.30 33.77
CA ASN A 566 26.18 28.65 34.52
C ASN A 566 27.17 29.67 35.10
N LEU A 567 27.54 30.71 34.36
CA LEU A 567 28.43 31.79 34.82
C LEU A 567 27.75 32.64 35.90
N LEU A 568 26.48 33.01 35.73
CA LEU A 568 25.68 33.76 36.72
C LEU A 568 25.64 33.06 38.08
N LYS A 569 25.51 31.74 38.11
CA LYS A 569 25.60 30.94 39.35
C LYS A 569 26.98 31.03 40.02
N ILE A 570 28.05 31.08 39.23
CA ILE A 570 29.43 31.15 39.74
C ILE A 570 29.76 32.56 40.27
N TYR A 571 29.23 33.62 39.65
CA TYR A 571 29.50 35.00 40.03
C TYR A 571 28.57 35.53 41.14
N GLN A 572 27.30 35.11 41.19
CA GLN A 572 26.32 35.52 42.21
C GLN A 572 25.54 34.32 42.79
N PRO A 573 26.20 33.49 43.63
CA PRO A 573 25.61 32.26 44.16
C PRO A 573 24.40 32.49 45.07
N GLU A 574 24.39 33.55 45.90
CA GLU A 574 23.30 33.80 46.86
C GLU A 574 21.97 34.18 46.21
N ARG A 575 21.99 34.86 45.06
CA ARG A 575 20.77 35.37 44.39
C ARG A 575 20.25 34.42 43.31
N PHE A 576 21.16 33.83 42.51
CA PHE A 576 20.80 33.02 41.34
C PHE A 576 20.92 31.51 41.57
N GLY A 577 21.54 31.06 42.67
CA GLY A 577 21.69 29.63 42.98
C GLY A 577 20.35 28.89 43.09
N ARG A 578 19.30 29.55 43.59
CA ARG A 578 17.95 28.98 43.76
C ARG A 578 17.20 28.78 42.44
N TYR A 579 17.36 29.70 41.49
CA TYR A 579 16.64 29.68 40.20
C TYR A 579 17.42 28.99 39.08
N HIS A 580 18.71 28.73 39.28
CA HIS A 580 19.61 28.22 38.25
C HIS A 580 19.09 26.96 37.53
N SER A 581 18.66 25.94 38.28
CA SER A 581 18.14 24.70 37.68
C SER A 581 16.85 24.92 36.89
N GLN A 582 15.99 25.82 37.39
CA GLN A 582 14.69 26.15 36.78
C GLN A 582 14.90 26.88 35.45
N LEU A 583 15.80 27.86 35.44
CA LEU A 583 16.20 28.59 34.24
C LEU A 583 16.85 27.66 33.21
N LEU A 584 17.68 26.71 33.66
CA LEU A 584 18.36 25.77 32.76
C LEU A 584 17.35 24.85 32.06
N VAL A 585 16.43 24.24 32.82
CA VAL A 585 15.34 23.41 32.26
C VAL A 585 14.45 24.24 31.33
N GLY A 586 14.10 25.46 31.71
CA GLY A 586 13.28 26.35 30.89
C GLY A 586 13.94 26.75 29.56
N ILE A 587 15.24 27.07 29.56
CA ILE A 587 16.00 27.40 28.35
C ILE A 587 16.01 26.21 27.38
N VAL A 588 16.31 25.00 27.87
CA VAL A 588 16.36 23.81 27.01
C VAL A 588 14.97 23.41 26.52
N ALA A 589 13.94 23.46 27.38
CA ALA A 589 12.57 23.15 26.96
C ALA A 589 12.06 24.14 25.90
N LEU A 590 12.28 25.44 26.06
CA LEU A 590 11.90 26.46 25.07
C LEU A 590 12.63 26.25 23.75
N ALA A 591 13.91 25.90 23.80
CA ALA A 591 14.69 25.58 22.62
C ALA A 591 14.19 24.36 21.85
N MET A 592 13.89 23.28 22.59
CA MET A 592 13.34 22.07 22.00
C MET A 592 11.93 22.32 21.44
N SER A 593 11.10 23.12 22.12
CA SER A 593 9.80 23.54 21.60
C SER A 593 9.91 24.41 20.35
N TRP A 594 10.95 25.25 20.24
CA TRP A 594 11.21 26.03 19.03
C TRP A 594 11.65 25.11 17.88
N LEU A 595 12.55 24.16 18.14
CA LEU A 595 12.94 23.13 17.18
C LEU A 595 11.73 22.30 16.73
N LEU A 596 10.86 21.92 17.66
CA LEU A 596 9.63 21.22 17.33
C LEU A 596 8.71 22.09 16.46
N ALA A 597 8.63 23.40 16.70
CA ALA A 597 7.80 24.30 15.91
C ALA A 597 8.31 24.52 14.49
N THR A 598 9.62 24.50 14.28
CA THR A 598 10.20 24.58 12.94
C THR A 598 9.99 23.30 12.14
N GLU A 599 9.97 22.14 12.81
CA GLU A 599 9.80 20.84 12.15
C GLU A 599 8.33 20.42 11.98
N TRP A 600 7.46 20.67 12.97
CA TRP A 600 6.07 20.16 12.97
C TRP A 600 5.12 21.04 12.16
N VAL A 601 5.24 22.36 12.29
CA VAL A 601 4.37 23.36 11.65
C VAL A 601 2.87 22.96 11.65
N PRO A 602 2.28 22.67 12.84
CA PRO A 602 0.96 22.03 12.94
C PRO A 602 -0.16 22.87 12.32
N LEU A 603 -0.16 24.19 12.46
CA LEU A 603 -1.24 25.04 11.92
C LEU A 603 -1.20 25.18 10.39
N GLY A 604 -0.30 24.46 9.74
CA GLY A 604 -0.05 24.60 8.32
C GLY A 604 1.03 25.64 8.04
N VAL A 605 1.50 25.57 6.81
CA VAL A 605 2.71 26.22 6.36
C VAL A 605 2.52 27.71 6.00
N SER A 606 1.26 28.13 5.78
CA SER A 606 0.88 29.53 5.60
C SER A 606 0.98 30.36 6.88
N VAL A 607 1.07 29.71 8.04
CA VAL A 607 1.11 30.37 9.35
C VAL A 607 2.55 30.54 9.82
N SER A 608 2.90 31.71 10.37
CA SER A 608 4.28 32.00 10.79
C SER A 608 4.81 31.01 11.84
N TYR A 609 6.11 30.73 11.81
CA TYR A 609 6.77 29.85 12.80
C TYR A 609 6.55 30.29 14.25
N PHE A 610 6.44 31.61 14.48
CA PHE A 610 6.20 32.14 15.82
C PHE A 610 4.79 31.79 16.33
N VAL A 611 3.78 31.83 15.46
CA VAL A 611 2.41 31.43 15.81
C VAL A 611 2.34 29.91 16.04
N ASN A 612 2.99 29.12 15.17
CA ASN A 612 3.13 27.68 15.36
C ASN A 612 3.84 27.34 16.69
N PHE A 613 4.88 28.09 17.06
CA PHE A 613 5.57 27.94 18.34
C PHE A 613 4.66 28.27 19.54
N ILE A 614 3.88 29.35 19.48
CA ILE A 614 2.91 29.68 20.53
C ILE A 614 1.85 28.58 20.63
N PHE A 615 1.34 28.09 19.50
CA PHE A 615 0.36 27.01 19.49
C PHE A 615 0.91 25.74 20.13
N ILE A 616 2.13 25.34 19.81
CA ILE A 616 2.79 24.18 20.42
C ILE A 616 3.00 24.38 21.92
N LEU A 617 3.46 25.57 22.34
CA LEU A 617 3.58 25.89 23.76
C LEU A 617 2.23 25.86 24.47
N LEU A 618 1.15 26.28 23.80
CA LEU A 618 -0.20 26.22 24.33
C LEU A 618 -0.68 24.78 24.44
N VAL A 619 -0.51 23.94 23.41
CA VAL A 619 -0.93 22.52 23.41
C VAL A 619 -0.15 21.73 24.47
N ILE A 620 1.17 21.83 24.49
CA ILE A 620 2.03 21.17 25.48
C ILE A 620 1.76 21.74 26.87
N GLY A 621 1.68 23.07 27.01
CA GLY A 621 1.45 23.73 28.29
C GLY A 621 0.08 23.43 28.89
N LEU A 622 -0.97 23.40 28.07
CA LEU A 622 -2.33 23.02 28.49
C LEU A 622 -2.40 21.55 28.88
N SER A 623 -1.80 20.66 28.08
CA SER A 623 -1.80 19.22 28.35
C SER A 623 -1.00 18.88 29.62
N LEU A 624 0.24 19.38 29.73
CA LEU A 624 1.07 19.18 30.93
C LEU A 624 0.47 19.90 32.14
N GLY A 625 -0.14 21.07 31.95
CA GLY A 625 -0.87 21.80 32.99
C GLY A 625 -2.05 20.98 33.54
N LEU A 626 -2.82 20.32 32.67
CA LEU A 626 -3.88 19.40 33.04
C LEU A 626 -3.34 18.23 33.89
N PHE A 627 -2.23 17.61 33.47
CA PHE A 627 -1.62 16.50 34.22
C PHE A 627 -1.07 16.94 35.58
N LEU A 628 -0.39 18.09 35.65
CA LEU A 628 0.10 18.65 36.92
C LEU A 628 -1.05 19.05 37.85
N PHE A 629 -2.14 19.58 37.30
CA PHE A 629 -3.35 19.87 38.05
C PHE A 629 -3.96 18.58 38.61
N PHE A 630 -4.06 17.53 37.78
CA PHE A 630 -4.54 16.22 38.22
C PHE A 630 -3.68 15.67 39.36
N ILE A 631 -2.35 15.73 39.28
CA ILE A 631 -1.44 15.31 40.38
C ILE A 631 -1.75 16.06 41.67
N ARG A 632 -1.98 17.37 41.59
CA ARG A 632 -2.25 18.22 42.77
C ARG A 632 -3.58 17.89 43.43
N VAL A 633 -4.61 17.59 42.65
CA VAL A 633 -5.95 17.26 43.16
C VAL A 633 -6.07 15.77 43.49
N TYR A 634 -5.22 14.90 42.93
CA TYR A 634 -5.27 13.44 43.06
C TYR A 634 -5.44 12.95 44.50
N PRO A 635 -4.69 13.42 45.52
CA PRO A 635 -4.90 12.96 46.90
C PRO A 635 -6.29 13.26 47.45
N ARG A 636 -6.90 14.39 47.04
CA ARG A 636 -8.27 14.76 47.45
C ARG A 636 -9.30 13.90 46.72
N VAL A 637 -9.13 13.70 45.41
CA VAL A 637 -10.02 12.84 44.60
C VAL A 637 -9.96 11.42 45.11
N LEU A 638 -8.76 10.84 45.25
CA LEU A 638 -8.57 9.48 45.75
C LEU A 638 -9.16 9.32 47.16
N GLY A 639 -8.98 10.31 48.05
CA GLY A 639 -9.57 10.28 49.38
C GLY A 639 -11.10 10.21 49.35
N TRP A 640 -11.73 11.01 48.48
CA TRP A 640 -13.17 10.97 48.26
C TRP A 640 -13.62 9.63 47.65
N CYS A 641 -12.90 9.10 46.66
CA CYS A 641 -13.18 7.80 46.05
C CYS A 641 -13.08 6.65 47.06
N LEU A 642 -12.09 6.69 47.97
CA LEU A 642 -11.92 5.69 49.02
C LEU A 642 -13.04 5.74 50.07
N ALA A 643 -13.60 6.93 50.32
CA ALA A 643 -14.75 7.11 51.21
C ALA A 643 -16.06 6.69 50.56
N ASN A 644 -16.27 6.99 49.27
CA ASN A 644 -17.51 6.80 48.53
C ASN A 644 -17.34 5.80 47.37
N LYS A 645 -16.86 4.59 47.68
CA LYS A 645 -16.44 3.62 46.65
C LYS A 645 -17.56 3.22 45.68
N GLY A 646 -18.78 3.00 46.20
CA GLY A 646 -19.92 2.56 45.39
C GLY A 646 -20.39 3.61 44.37
N THR A 647 -20.46 4.88 44.77
CA THR A 647 -20.84 5.97 43.86
C THR A 647 -19.74 6.27 42.85
N PHE A 648 -18.47 6.17 43.23
CA PHE A 648 -17.36 6.30 42.29
C PHE A 648 -17.41 5.24 41.19
N LEU A 649 -17.63 3.96 41.54
CA LEU A 649 -17.64 2.87 40.56
C LEU A 649 -18.78 2.97 39.51
N LEU A 650 -19.82 3.78 39.75
CA LEU A 650 -20.83 4.09 38.73
C LEU A 650 -20.26 4.85 37.53
N ILE A 651 -19.24 5.70 37.74
CA ILE A 651 -18.63 6.50 36.66
C ILE A 651 -17.87 5.59 35.67
N PRO A 652 -16.90 4.74 36.10
CA PRO A 652 -16.28 3.75 35.23
C PRO A 652 -17.29 2.81 34.58
N ALA A 653 -18.30 2.34 35.32
CA ALA A 653 -19.33 1.45 34.77
C ALA A 653 -20.13 2.13 33.66
N PHE A 654 -20.48 3.41 33.80
CA PHE A 654 -21.15 4.19 32.76
C PHE A 654 -20.28 4.36 31.53
N ILE A 655 -19.00 4.68 31.69
CA ILE A 655 -18.05 4.82 30.57
C ILE A 655 -17.90 3.50 29.82
N MET A 656 -17.74 2.39 30.53
CA MET A 656 -17.70 1.05 29.93
C MET A 656 -18.98 0.72 29.15
N LEU A 657 -20.14 1.02 29.74
CA LEU A 657 -21.44 0.82 29.08
C LEU A 657 -21.58 1.69 27.83
N LEU A 658 -21.17 2.96 27.88
CA LEU A 658 -21.19 3.86 26.73
C LEU A 658 -20.29 3.35 25.60
N GLY A 659 -19.06 2.96 25.92
CA GLY A 659 -18.14 2.35 24.94
C GLY A 659 -18.71 1.08 24.31
N LEU A 660 -19.39 0.23 25.08
CA LEU A 660 -20.05 -0.97 24.57
C LEU A 660 -21.22 -0.64 23.63
N ASN A 661 -22.02 0.39 23.95
CA ASN A 661 -23.11 0.85 23.08
C ASN A 661 -22.59 1.45 21.78
N ILE A 662 -21.46 2.15 21.80
CA ILE A 662 -20.81 2.69 20.60
C ILE A 662 -20.30 1.53 19.72
N TRP A 663 -19.64 0.54 20.32
CA TRP A 663 -19.05 -0.57 19.59
C TRP A 663 -20.12 -1.46 18.92
N ILE A 664 -21.02 -2.03 19.72
CA ILE A 664 -21.98 -3.06 19.26
C ILE A 664 -23.30 -2.44 18.76
N GLY A 665 -23.57 -1.18 19.13
CA GLY A 665 -24.83 -0.51 18.88
C GLY A 665 -25.84 -0.71 20.02
N PHE A 666 -26.70 0.28 20.22
CA PHE A 666 -27.69 0.27 21.32
C PHE A 666 -28.64 -0.93 21.24
N ASN A 667 -29.08 -1.27 20.03
CA ASN A 667 -29.95 -2.42 19.80
C ASN A 667 -29.25 -3.76 20.06
N GLY A 668 -27.94 -3.85 19.82
CA GLY A 668 -27.16 -5.05 20.14
C GLY A 668 -26.98 -5.24 21.65
N VAL A 669 -26.74 -4.15 22.40
CA VAL A 669 -26.54 -4.21 23.87
C VAL A 669 -27.86 -4.40 24.63
N PHE A 670 -28.92 -3.70 24.24
CA PHE A 670 -30.21 -3.70 24.96
C PHE A 670 -31.33 -4.44 24.22
N GLY A 671 -31.07 -5.12 23.11
CA GLY A 671 -32.10 -5.82 22.33
C GLY A 671 -32.86 -6.91 23.10
N TRP A 672 -32.23 -7.51 24.12
CA TRP A 672 -32.90 -8.44 25.03
C TRP A 672 -33.98 -7.77 25.89
N VAL A 673 -33.81 -6.48 26.22
CA VAL A 673 -34.81 -5.67 26.93
C VAL A 673 -36.02 -5.48 26.02
N ALA A 674 -35.81 -5.07 24.76
CA ALA A 674 -36.89 -4.94 23.78
C ALA A 674 -37.63 -6.27 23.59
N THR A 675 -36.91 -7.38 23.43
CA THR A 675 -37.50 -8.73 23.30
C THR A 675 -38.30 -9.14 24.55
N GLY A 676 -37.87 -8.69 25.74
CA GLY A 676 -38.61 -8.88 26.98
C GLY A 676 -39.93 -8.08 27.03
N PHE A 677 -39.93 -6.85 26.53
CA PHE A 677 -41.13 -6.03 26.41
C PHE A 677 -42.07 -6.51 25.29
N ASP A 678 -41.52 -7.05 24.19
CA ASP A 678 -42.28 -7.69 23.11
C ASP A 678 -43.08 -8.89 23.65
N LYS A 679 -42.50 -9.68 24.58
CA LYS A 679 -43.20 -10.76 25.31
C LYS A 679 -44.30 -10.26 26.26
N LEU A 680 -44.23 -9.00 26.69
CA LEU A 680 -45.24 -8.33 27.50
C LEU A 680 -46.27 -7.56 26.66
N GLY A 681 -46.20 -7.66 25.32
CA GLY A 681 -47.12 -7.01 24.39
C GLY A 681 -46.87 -5.51 24.16
N VAL A 682 -45.72 -4.98 24.59
CA VAL A 682 -45.35 -3.56 24.45
C VAL A 682 -44.18 -3.44 23.46
N ASN A 683 -44.42 -2.88 22.27
CA ASN A 683 -43.34 -2.65 21.31
C ASN A 683 -42.59 -1.35 21.65
N VAL A 684 -41.45 -1.49 22.34
CA VAL A 684 -40.63 -0.34 22.76
C VAL A 684 -39.77 0.19 21.60
N ARG A 685 -39.56 -0.60 20.54
CA ARG A 685 -38.67 -0.24 19.42
C ARG A 685 -39.15 0.97 18.61
N THR A 686 -40.45 1.22 18.60
CA THR A 686 -41.07 2.39 17.93
C THR A 686 -41.16 3.62 18.84
N SER A 687 -40.79 3.52 20.12
CA SER A 687 -40.81 4.66 21.03
C SER A 687 -39.72 5.69 20.67
N ALA A 688 -40.05 6.97 20.78
CA ALA A 688 -39.12 8.08 20.49
C ALA A 688 -37.75 7.97 21.21
N PRO A 689 -37.67 7.65 22.53
CA PRO A 689 -36.37 7.52 23.19
C PRO A 689 -35.56 6.32 22.70
N TRP A 690 -36.21 5.20 22.37
CA TRP A 690 -35.51 4.01 21.85
C TRP A 690 -34.98 4.27 20.45
N SER A 691 -35.81 4.80 19.56
CA SER A 691 -35.42 5.13 18.18
C SER A 691 -34.29 6.16 18.14
N SER A 692 -34.35 7.22 18.98
CA SER A 692 -33.27 8.20 19.08
C SER A 692 -31.94 7.59 19.52
N LEU A 693 -31.96 6.69 20.51
CA LEU A 693 -30.75 6.00 20.97
C LEU A 693 -30.19 5.02 19.92
N VAL A 694 -31.05 4.34 19.16
CA VAL A 694 -30.63 3.47 18.04
C VAL A 694 -29.99 4.29 16.91
N HIS A 695 -30.54 5.45 16.57
CA HIS A 695 -29.96 6.34 15.57
C HIS A 695 -28.65 6.99 16.03
N THR A 696 -28.50 7.26 17.33
CA THR A 696 -27.29 7.89 17.88
C THR A 696 -26.14 6.87 18.04
N PHE A 697 -26.49 5.63 18.39
CA PHE A 697 -25.57 4.52 18.57
C PHE A 697 -25.99 3.33 17.68
N PRO A 698 -25.84 3.44 16.35
CA PRO A 698 -26.19 2.37 15.42
C PRO A 698 -25.21 1.18 15.50
N GLY A 699 -24.04 1.37 16.11
CA GLY A 699 -22.90 0.48 16.02
C GLY A 699 -21.89 1.01 14.99
N MET A 700 -20.63 0.63 15.13
CA MET A 700 -19.59 1.08 14.19
C MET A 700 -19.62 0.25 12.90
N GLY A 701 -19.45 0.91 11.76
CA GLY A 701 -19.27 0.25 10.46
C GLY A 701 -17.98 -0.58 10.44
N LYS A 702 -17.87 -1.53 9.49
CA LYS A 702 -16.70 -2.41 9.33
C LYS A 702 -16.19 -2.37 7.89
N GLU A 703 -14.88 -2.36 7.72
CA GLU A 703 -14.19 -2.38 6.42
C GLU A 703 -12.88 -3.14 6.56
N PHE A 704 -12.26 -3.61 5.47
CA PHE A 704 -10.99 -4.34 5.59
C PHE A 704 -9.83 -3.39 5.94
N MET A 705 -9.63 -2.37 5.10
CA MET A 705 -8.61 -1.34 5.23
C MET A 705 -9.12 -0.02 4.64
N PRO A 706 -8.64 1.14 5.13
CA PRO A 706 -8.95 2.42 4.50
C PRO A 706 -8.30 2.50 3.11
N SER A 707 -8.95 3.22 2.19
CA SER A 707 -8.34 3.53 0.88
C SER A 707 -7.09 4.38 1.08
N LEU A 708 -5.99 3.99 0.44
CA LEU A 708 -4.72 4.70 0.53
C LEU A 708 -4.71 5.92 -0.38
N ASP A 709 -3.80 6.87 -0.16
CA ASP A 709 -3.42 7.88 -1.16
C ASP A 709 -2.02 7.56 -1.73
N GLU A 710 -1.99 7.14 -2.99
CA GLU A 710 -0.79 6.81 -3.76
C GLU A 710 -0.29 7.97 -4.64
N GLY A 711 -1.01 9.09 -4.71
CA GLY A 711 -0.68 10.19 -5.61
C GLY A 711 -1.11 10.02 -7.06
N ALA A 712 -1.81 8.94 -7.35
CA ALA A 712 -2.33 8.65 -8.68
C ALA A 712 -3.66 7.92 -8.57
N PHE A 713 -4.57 8.23 -9.48
CA PHE A 713 -5.79 7.47 -9.69
C PHE A 713 -5.60 6.49 -10.85
N LEU A 714 -6.32 5.38 -10.79
CA LEU A 714 -6.43 4.43 -11.89
C LEU A 714 -7.89 4.35 -12.33
N LEU A 715 -8.20 4.91 -13.49
CA LEU A 715 -9.55 4.91 -14.04
C LEU A 715 -9.72 3.71 -15.01
N MET A 716 -10.67 2.81 -14.74
CA MET A 716 -10.81 1.53 -15.50
C MET A 716 -12.19 1.26 -16.14
N PRO A 717 -12.67 2.14 -17.02
CA PRO A 717 -13.94 1.94 -17.70
C PRO A 717 -13.84 0.88 -18.81
N THR A 718 -15.00 0.41 -19.26
CA THR A 718 -15.12 -0.54 -20.37
C THR A 718 -16.09 -0.02 -21.41
N SER A 719 -15.76 -0.22 -22.69
CA SER A 719 -16.69 0.01 -23.79
C SER A 719 -17.54 -1.24 -24.07
N MET A 720 -18.61 -1.06 -24.86
CA MET A 720 -19.50 -2.16 -25.24
C MET A 720 -18.78 -3.27 -26.04
N PRO A 721 -19.18 -4.55 -25.93
CA PRO A 721 -18.42 -5.64 -26.52
C PRO A 721 -18.19 -5.56 -28.03
N HIS A 722 -19.15 -4.99 -28.76
CA HIS A 722 -19.11 -4.85 -30.22
C HIS A 722 -18.15 -3.77 -30.73
N THR A 723 -17.50 -2.99 -29.88
CA THR A 723 -16.60 -1.91 -30.32
C THR A 723 -15.34 -2.48 -31.02
N GLY A 724 -14.90 -1.79 -32.08
CA GLY A 724 -13.66 -2.10 -32.80
C GLY A 724 -12.49 -1.24 -32.31
N VAL A 725 -11.28 -1.52 -32.81
CA VAL A 725 -10.04 -0.83 -32.39
C VAL A 725 -10.13 0.69 -32.58
N GLU A 726 -10.63 1.17 -33.72
CA GLU A 726 -10.76 2.62 -34.01
C GLU A 726 -11.73 3.35 -33.08
N ALA A 727 -12.83 2.70 -32.69
CA ALA A 727 -13.77 3.27 -31.74
C ALA A 727 -13.13 3.35 -30.34
N ASN A 728 -12.44 2.28 -29.91
CA ASN A 728 -11.74 2.26 -28.63
C ASN A 728 -10.62 3.29 -28.56
N LYS A 729 -9.85 3.46 -29.65
CA LYS A 729 -8.85 4.53 -29.76
C LYS A 729 -9.46 5.90 -29.56
N ARG A 730 -10.58 6.18 -30.23
CA ARG A 730 -11.28 7.47 -30.10
C ARG A 730 -11.77 7.71 -28.68
N TYR A 731 -12.38 6.70 -28.04
CA TYR A 731 -12.85 6.82 -26.66
C TYR A 731 -11.70 7.08 -25.70
N LEU A 732 -10.59 6.32 -25.82
CA LEU A 732 -9.39 6.51 -25.00
C LEU A 732 -8.83 7.93 -25.14
N GLN A 733 -8.69 8.43 -26.37
CA GLN A 733 -8.19 9.77 -26.66
C GLN A 733 -9.09 10.87 -26.09
N GLN A 734 -10.40 10.73 -26.27
CA GLN A 734 -11.37 11.69 -25.72
C GLN A 734 -11.30 11.71 -24.19
N LEU A 735 -11.21 10.54 -23.55
CA LEU A 735 -11.08 10.42 -22.11
C LEU A 735 -9.82 11.12 -21.61
N ASP A 736 -8.66 10.84 -22.21
CA ASP A 736 -7.37 11.44 -21.82
C ASP A 736 -7.36 12.95 -22.00
N MET A 737 -7.93 13.46 -23.10
CA MET A 737 -8.05 14.90 -23.34
C MET A 737 -8.94 15.59 -22.31
N LEU A 738 -10.08 14.98 -21.96
CA LEU A 738 -11.03 15.54 -20.99
C LEU A 738 -10.43 15.59 -19.58
N ILE A 739 -9.72 14.54 -19.17
CA ILE A 739 -9.09 14.48 -17.85
C ILE A 739 -7.86 15.39 -17.78
N THR A 740 -7.05 15.45 -18.84
CA THR A 740 -5.88 16.36 -18.90
C THR A 740 -6.29 17.84 -18.80
N ALA A 741 -7.54 18.19 -19.17
CA ALA A 741 -8.04 19.56 -19.06
C ALA A 741 -8.24 20.02 -17.59
N ILE A 742 -8.25 19.11 -16.62
CA ILE A 742 -8.37 19.42 -15.19
C ILE A 742 -7.04 20.00 -14.68
N PRO A 743 -6.99 21.23 -14.13
CA PRO A 743 -5.73 21.89 -13.73
C PRO A 743 -4.89 21.14 -12.69
N GLU A 744 -5.54 20.42 -11.78
CA GLU A 744 -4.91 19.61 -10.73
C GLU A 744 -4.29 18.31 -11.26
N VAL A 745 -4.69 17.86 -12.44
CA VAL A 745 -4.09 16.70 -13.11
C VAL A 745 -2.76 17.11 -13.73
N GLU A 746 -1.70 16.38 -13.42
CA GLU A 746 -0.36 16.60 -13.96
C GLU A 746 -0.18 15.88 -15.29
N MET A 747 -0.58 14.60 -15.34
CA MET A 747 -0.43 13.77 -16.53
C MET A 747 -1.49 12.68 -16.55
N VAL A 748 -1.98 12.37 -17.74
CA VAL A 748 -2.85 11.22 -18.00
C VAL A 748 -2.24 10.36 -19.08
N VAL A 749 -2.13 9.07 -18.81
CA VAL A 749 -1.76 8.07 -19.81
C VAL A 749 -2.77 6.95 -19.79
N GLY A 750 -3.57 6.88 -20.84
CA GLY A 750 -4.53 5.83 -21.10
C GLY A 750 -3.91 4.62 -21.80
N LYS A 751 -4.24 3.42 -21.35
CA LYS A 751 -4.00 2.16 -22.06
C LYS A 751 -5.34 1.53 -22.42
N ALA A 752 -5.54 1.11 -23.66
CA ALA A 752 -6.64 0.22 -24.03
C ALA A 752 -6.11 -1.16 -24.39
N GLY A 753 -6.72 -2.23 -23.91
CA GLY A 753 -6.14 -3.57 -24.05
C GLY A 753 -4.86 -3.74 -23.25
N ARG A 754 -4.01 -4.68 -23.67
CA ARG A 754 -2.89 -5.19 -22.86
C ARG A 754 -1.52 -4.66 -23.28
N ALA A 755 -0.61 -4.58 -22.32
CA ALA A 755 0.83 -4.67 -22.58
C ALA A 755 1.22 -6.11 -22.98
N GLU A 756 2.37 -6.27 -23.65
CA GLU A 756 2.89 -7.58 -24.07
C GLU A 756 3.53 -8.36 -22.92
N THR A 757 2.76 -8.63 -21.87
CA THR A 757 3.12 -9.48 -20.73
C THR A 757 1.93 -10.32 -20.31
N ALA A 758 2.18 -11.54 -19.82
CA ALA A 758 1.14 -12.41 -19.28
C ALA A 758 0.44 -11.84 -18.02
N LEU A 759 1.05 -10.84 -17.36
CA LEU A 759 0.50 -10.14 -16.21
C LEU A 759 -0.69 -9.22 -16.55
N ASP A 760 -0.91 -8.92 -17.84
CA ASP A 760 -1.94 -7.99 -18.30
C ASP A 760 -2.87 -8.67 -19.32
N PRO A 761 -4.01 -9.25 -18.88
CA PRO A 761 -4.99 -9.90 -19.75
C PRO A 761 -6.11 -8.94 -20.22
N ALA A 762 -5.83 -7.64 -20.36
CA ALA A 762 -6.85 -6.65 -20.70
C ALA A 762 -7.36 -6.78 -22.15
N PRO A 763 -8.70 -6.84 -22.39
CA PRO A 763 -9.27 -6.76 -23.74
C PRO A 763 -9.19 -5.34 -24.29
N MET A 764 -9.21 -5.21 -25.63
CA MET A 764 -9.20 -3.90 -26.31
C MET A 764 -10.35 -2.96 -25.88
N SER A 765 -11.46 -3.50 -25.38
CA SER A 765 -12.59 -2.70 -24.88
C SER A 765 -12.39 -2.16 -23.46
N MET A 766 -11.37 -2.61 -22.73
CA MET A 766 -11.08 -2.19 -21.37
C MET A 766 -9.96 -1.17 -21.37
N TYR A 767 -10.18 -0.07 -20.65
CA TYR A 767 -9.20 1.00 -20.50
C TYR A 767 -8.58 0.96 -19.11
N GLU A 768 -7.33 1.39 -19.02
CA GLU A 768 -6.59 1.63 -17.79
C GLU A 768 -5.90 2.98 -17.94
N ASN A 769 -6.46 4.02 -17.33
CA ASN A 769 -5.92 5.37 -17.41
C ASN A 769 -5.23 5.68 -16.09
N VAL A 770 -3.91 5.81 -16.13
CA VAL A 770 -3.10 6.25 -14.99
C VAL A 770 -3.12 7.77 -14.97
N ILE A 771 -3.69 8.33 -13.92
CA ILE A 771 -3.90 9.77 -13.75
C ILE A 771 -3.03 10.23 -12.59
N GLN A 772 -1.95 10.95 -12.87
CA GLN A 772 -1.16 11.61 -11.85
C GLN A 772 -1.75 12.98 -11.56
N TYR A 773 -1.92 13.30 -10.27
CA TYR A 773 -2.37 14.62 -9.83
C TYR A 773 -1.31 15.31 -9.00
N LYS A 774 -1.30 16.64 -9.09
CA LYS A 774 -0.38 17.50 -8.35
C LYS A 774 -0.68 17.41 -6.86
N SER A 775 0.34 17.43 -6.02
CA SER A 775 0.17 17.64 -4.58
C SER A 775 -0.39 19.04 -4.30
N GLU A 776 -1.10 19.22 -3.18
CA GLU A 776 -1.69 20.53 -2.83
C GLU A 776 -0.65 21.65 -2.80
N TYR A 777 0.55 21.36 -2.28
CA TYR A 777 1.71 22.24 -2.29
C TYR A 777 2.84 21.58 -3.06
N ILE A 778 3.73 22.38 -3.68
CA ILE A 778 4.92 21.84 -4.33
C ILE A 778 5.84 21.21 -3.26
N THR A 779 6.31 19.99 -3.53
CA THR A 779 7.15 19.20 -2.64
C THR A 779 8.48 18.82 -3.31
N ASP A 780 9.48 18.51 -2.49
CA ASP A 780 10.73 17.91 -2.92
C ASP A 780 10.59 16.40 -3.17
N ALA A 781 11.68 15.74 -3.56
CA ALA A 781 11.67 14.30 -3.83
C ALA A 781 11.34 13.40 -2.62
N ASN A 782 11.38 13.93 -1.39
CA ASN A 782 11.03 13.21 -0.16
C ASN A 782 9.65 13.63 0.38
N GLY A 783 8.89 14.44 -0.36
CA GLY A 783 7.59 14.94 0.04
C GLY A 783 7.62 16.15 0.98
N TYR A 784 8.79 16.76 1.22
CA TYR A 784 8.89 17.99 2.02
C TYR A 784 8.43 19.19 1.19
N LYS A 785 7.55 20.02 1.76
CA LYS A 785 7.03 21.21 1.08
C LYS A 785 8.14 22.23 0.82
N VAL A 786 8.19 22.80 -0.38
CA VAL A 786 9.22 23.77 -0.81
C VAL A 786 8.69 25.20 -0.76
N ARG A 787 9.56 26.16 -0.45
CA ARG A 787 9.25 27.59 -0.33
C ARG A 787 9.77 28.39 -1.52
N PHE A 788 9.01 29.39 -1.93
CA PHE A 788 9.30 30.23 -3.08
C PHE A 788 9.26 31.70 -2.73
N LYS A 789 10.13 32.46 -3.38
CA LYS A 789 10.28 33.90 -3.19
C LYS A 789 9.00 34.64 -3.54
N VAL A 790 8.65 35.61 -2.70
CA VAL A 790 7.49 36.48 -2.87
C VAL A 790 7.98 37.94 -2.93
N ASP A 791 7.33 38.77 -3.72
CA ASP A 791 7.56 40.22 -3.76
C ASP A 791 6.88 40.94 -2.58
N ASP A 792 7.10 42.25 -2.46
CA ASP A 792 6.51 43.07 -1.40
C ASP A 792 4.97 43.16 -1.48
N GLU A 793 4.37 42.75 -2.61
CA GLU A 793 2.93 42.75 -2.85
C GLU A 793 2.27 41.37 -2.57
N GLY A 794 3.08 40.35 -2.22
CA GLY A 794 2.58 39.01 -1.96
C GLY A 794 2.52 38.10 -3.20
N ASN A 795 3.06 38.52 -4.34
CA ASN A 795 3.09 37.69 -5.56
C ASN A 795 4.36 36.85 -5.63
N PHE A 796 4.21 35.58 -6.04
CA PHE A 796 5.35 34.69 -6.25
C PHE A 796 6.23 35.18 -7.41
N VAL A 797 7.52 35.37 -7.11
CA VAL A 797 8.53 35.81 -8.08
C VAL A 797 8.91 34.64 -8.97
N ARG A 798 8.85 34.88 -10.28
CA ARG A 798 9.25 33.91 -11.31
C ARG A 798 10.53 34.34 -12.00
N ASP A 799 11.31 33.37 -12.45
CA ASP A 799 12.51 33.60 -13.23
C ASP A 799 12.18 34.00 -14.69
N ALA A 800 13.20 34.18 -15.53
CA ALA A 800 13.02 34.55 -16.94
C ALA A 800 12.31 33.47 -17.79
N LYS A 801 12.19 32.24 -17.28
CA LYS A 801 11.49 31.11 -17.91
C LYS A 801 10.06 30.94 -17.39
N GLY A 802 9.69 31.67 -16.33
CA GLY A 802 8.39 31.58 -15.68
C GLY A 802 8.36 30.61 -14.50
N ASP A 803 9.49 30.04 -14.11
CA ASP A 803 9.61 29.08 -13.01
C ASP A 803 9.69 29.83 -11.66
N LEU A 804 9.13 29.23 -10.61
CA LEU A 804 9.14 29.83 -9.26
C LEU A 804 10.56 29.78 -8.68
N ILE A 805 11.02 30.86 -8.06
CA ILE A 805 12.37 30.92 -7.47
C ILE A 805 12.32 30.40 -6.03
N GLU A 806 13.06 29.33 -5.73
CA GLU A 806 13.16 28.80 -4.36
C GLU A 806 13.81 29.81 -3.40
N ASP A 807 13.22 29.95 -2.21
CA ASP A 807 13.71 30.84 -1.15
C ASP A 807 13.29 30.29 0.22
N ASP A 808 14.25 29.97 1.08
CA ASP A 808 14.01 29.48 2.45
C ASP A 808 13.15 30.44 3.29
N SER A 809 13.19 31.73 2.96
CA SER A 809 12.41 32.80 3.60
C SER A 809 11.10 33.13 2.90
N GLY A 810 10.80 32.45 1.78
CA GLY A 810 9.59 32.64 0.98
C GLY A 810 8.34 31.92 1.52
N GLU A 811 7.29 31.89 0.70
CA GLU A 811 6.00 31.26 1.01
C GLU A 811 5.78 29.97 0.21
N TYR A 812 4.80 29.17 0.61
CA TYR A 812 4.47 27.90 -0.05
C TYR A 812 3.45 28.13 -1.16
N PHE A 813 3.76 27.63 -2.35
CA PHE A 813 2.85 27.74 -3.49
C PHE A 813 1.78 26.64 -3.43
N ARG A 814 0.51 27.03 -3.23
CA ARG A 814 -0.64 26.14 -3.31
C ARG A 814 -1.04 25.94 -4.78
N GLN A 815 -1.07 24.69 -5.24
CA GLN A 815 -1.32 24.31 -6.63
C GLN A 815 -2.81 24.13 -6.95
N TRP A 816 -3.62 23.73 -5.96
CA TRP A 816 -5.04 23.42 -6.16
C TRP A 816 -5.91 24.68 -6.16
N ARG A 817 -7.00 24.65 -6.94
CA ARG A 817 -8.05 25.68 -6.91
C ARG A 817 -8.71 25.77 -5.53
N ASP A 818 -9.33 26.91 -5.22
CA ASP A 818 -9.84 27.21 -3.87
C ASP A 818 -10.97 26.30 -3.38
N HIS A 819 -11.80 25.77 -4.29
CA HIS A 819 -12.88 24.84 -3.98
C HIS A 819 -12.41 23.38 -3.85
N ILE A 820 -11.21 23.06 -4.34
CA ILE A 820 -10.61 21.73 -4.22
C ILE A 820 -9.84 21.67 -2.89
N ARG A 821 -10.30 20.83 -1.97
CA ARG A 821 -9.71 20.67 -0.63
C ARG A 821 -9.21 19.26 -0.39
N THR A 822 -9.76 18.28 -1.09
CA THR A 822 -9.42 16.88 -0.92
C THR A 822 -9.16 16.20 -2.28
N PRO A 823 -8.41 15.08 -2.31
CA PRO A 823 -8.29 14.26 -3.51
C PRO A 823 -9.65 13.74 -4.02
N ASP A 824 -10.63 13.58 -3.13
CA ASP A 824 -11.99 13.17 -3.51
C ASP A 824 -12.71 14.24 -4.36
N ASP A 825 -12.45 15.52 -4.13
CA ASP A 825 -12.98 16.61 -4.96
C ASP A 825 -12.43 16.53 -6.40
N ILE A 826 -11.14 16.19 -6.55
CA ILE A 826 -10.50 15.97 -7.86
C ILE A 826 -11.14 14.76 -8.54
N TRP A 827 -11.34 13.66 -7.81
CA TRP A 827 -11.98 12.46 -8.34
C TRP A 827 -13.41 12.74 -8.81
N ASN A 828 -14.19 13.52 -8.06
CA ASN A 828 -15.55 13.90 -8.46
C ASN A 828 -15.56 14.73 -9.76
N GLU A 829 -14.58 15.62 -9.97
CA GLU A 829 -14.43 16.30 -11.26
C GLU A 829 -14.05 15.32 -12.39
N ILE A 830 -13.15 14.36 -12.13
CA ILE A 830 -12.78 13.30 -13.09
C ILE A 830 -14.00 12.49 -13.51
N VAL A 831 -14.79 12.01 -12.56
CA VAL A 831 -16.01 11.22 -12.84
C VAL A 831 -16.98 12.02 -13.70
N THR A 832 -17.15 13.30 -13.41
CA THR A 832 -18.04 14.18 -14.16
C THR A 832 -17.60 14.35 -15.62
N VAL A 833 -16.30 14.50 -15.89
CA VAL A 833 -15.79 14.64 -17.26
C VAL A 833 -15.62 13.30 -17.99
N ALA A 834 -15.55 12.19 -17.26
CA ALA A 834 -15.35 10.84 -17.81
C ALA A 834 -16.64 10.19 -18.37
N GLU A 835 -17.81 10.83 -18.22
CA GLU A 835 -19.07 10.32 -18.74
C GLU A 835 -19.13 10.36 -20.29
N LEU A 836 -18.80 9.24 -20.93
CA LEU A 836 -18.86 9.06 -22.38
C LEU A 836 -19.96 8.08 -22.79
N PRO A 837 -20.79 8.41 -23.81
CA PRO A 837 -21.80 7.47 -24.33
C PRO A 837 -21.18 6.17 -24.85
N GLY A 838 -21.63 5.03 -24.31
CA GLY A 838 -21.16 3.70 -24.70
C GLY A 838 -19.93 3.20 -23.93
N VAL A 839 -19.49 3.96 -22.92
CA VAL A 839 -18.43 3.60 -21.98
C VAL A 839 -19.05 3.50 -20.58
N THR A 840 -18.64 2.51 -19.79
CA THR A 840 -19.10 2.35 -18.41
C THR A 840 -18.43 3.37 -17.49
N SER A 841 -19.05 3.65 -16.35
CA SER A 841 -18.38 4.26 -15.21
C SER A 841 -17.30 3.32 -14.64
N ALA A 842 -16.50 3.84 -13.69
CA ALA A 842 -15.53 3.07 -12.93
C ALA A 842 -15.49 3.54 -11.47
N PRO A 843 -15.20 2.62 -10.52
CA PRO A 843 -15.00 2.97 -9.11
C PRO A 843 -13.71 3.79 -8.91
N LYS A 844 -13.60 4.47 -7.76
CA LYS A 844 -12.36 5.14 -7.36
C LYS A 844 -11.32 4.09 -7.02
N LEU A 845 -10.21 4.13 -7.73
CA LEU A 845 -9.17 3.11 -7.68
C LEU A 845 -7.79 3.77 -7.75
N GLN A 846 -6.80 3.06 -7.20
CA GLN A 846 -5.40 3.48 -7.24
C GLN A 846 -4.50 2.35 -7.74
N PRO A 847 -3.33 2.65 -8.32
CA PRO A 847 -2.51 1.64 -8.98
C PRO A 847 -2.18 0.40 -8.12
N ILE A 848 -1.60 0.57 -6.93
CA ILE A 848 -1.21 -0.55 -6.06
C ILE A 848 -2.46 -1.21 -5.47
N GLU A 849 -3.39 -0.43 -4.92
CA GLU A 849 -4.65 -0.94 -4.36
C GLU A 849 -5.41 -1.81 -5.37
N THR A 850 -5.53 -1.35 -6.61
CA THR A 850 -6.25 -2.10 -7.66
C THR A 850 -5.54 -3.40 -7.99
N ARG A 851 -4.20 -3.38 -8.15
CA ARG A 851 -3.47 -4.61 -8.44
C ARG A 851 -3.56 -5.61 -7.27
N LEU A 852 -3.62 -5.14 -6.03
CA LEU A 852 -3.88 -5.99 -4.86
C LEU A 852 -5.28 -6.62 -4.90
N VAL A 853 -6.32 -5.81 -5.14
CA VAL A 853 -7.70 -6.29 -5.25
C VAL A 853 -7.85 -7.28 -6.40
N MET A 854 -7.23 -7.02 -7.55
CA MET A 854 -7.24 -7.93 -8.71
C MET A 854 -6.55 -9.27 -8.41
N LEU A 855 -5.39 -9.25 -7.75
CA LEU A 855 -4.68 -10.47 -7.34
C LEU A 855 -5.54 -11.31 -6.37
N GLN A 856 -6.13 -10.66 -5.36
CA GLN A 856 -6.90 -11.35 -4.33
C GLN A 856 -8.26 -11.86 -4.81
N THR A 857 -8.98 -11.08 -5.61
CA THR A 857 -10.40 -11.33 -5.90
C THR A 857 -10.66 -11.72 -7.35
N GLY A 858 -9.76 -11.33 -8.27
CA GLY A 858 -9.95 -11.41 -9.72
C GLY A 858 -10.82 -10.28 -10.29
N MET A 859 -11.32 -9.37 -9.46
CA MET A 859 -12.22 -8.27 -9.85
C MET A 859 -11.48 -6.93 -9.89
N ARG A 860 -12.06 -5.97 -10.62
CA ARG A 860 -11.59 -4.58 -10.75
C ARG A 860 -12.40 -3.60 -9.88
N ALA A 861 -12.89 -4.08 -8.75
CA ALA A 861 -13.63 -3.29 -7.77
C ALA A 861 -13.41 -3.89 -6.37
N PRO A 862 -13.40 -3.08 -5.31
CA PRO A 862 -13.26 -3.58 -3.93
C PRO A 862 -14.33 -4.59 -3.52
N MET A 863 -15.52 -4.53 -4.14
CA MET A 863 -16.65 -5.42 -3.88
C MET A 863 -17.32 -5.84 -5.18
N GLY A 864 -17.89 -7.05 -5.18
CA GLY A 864 -18.68 -7.53 -6.30
C GLY A 864 -19.33 -8.88 -6.03
N VAL A 865 -20.19 -9.30 -6.94
CA VAL A 865 -20.86 -10.60 -6.94
C VAL A 865 -20.28 -11.45 -8.06
N LYS A 866 -19.77 -12.63 -7.71
CA LYS A 866 -19.42 -13.68 -8.67
C LYS A 866 -20.65 -14.53 -8.94
N VAL A 867 -21.00 -14.70 -10.20
CA VAL A 867 -22.16 -15.49 -10.67
C VAL A 867 -21.63 -16.68 -11.45
N TYR A 868 -21.89 -17.88 -10.95
CA TYR A 868 -21.56 -19.14 -11.62
C TYR A 868 -22.80 -19.70 -12.29
N GLY A 869 -22.62 -20.36 -13.44
CA GLY A 869 -23.73 -20.96 -14.16
C GLY A 869 -23.28 -21.98 -15.21
N PRO A 870 -24.25 -22.67 -15.84
CA PRO A 870 -23.97 -23.70 -16.83
C PRO A 870 -23.56 -23.13 -18.20
N ASP A 871 -23.98 -21.90 -18.51
CA ASP A 871 -23.69 -21.23 -19.79
C ASP A 871 -23.68 -19.71 -19.61
N LEU A 872 -23.00 -19.00 -20.53
CA LEU A 872 -22.80 -17.55 -20.46
C LEU A 872 -24.09 -16.74 -20.58
N GLN A 873 -25.10 -17.25 -21.30
CA GLN A 873 -26.35 -16.53 -21.49
C GLN A 873 -27.14 -16.49 -20.18
N THR A 874 -27.28 -17.64 -19.51
CA THR A 874 -27.92 -17.72 -18.20
C THR A 874 -27.22 -16.84 -17.16
N ILE A 875 -25.87 -16.82 -17.18
CA ILE A 875 -25.07 -15.97 -16.27
C ILE A 875 -25.33 -14.49 -16.55
N GLU A 876 -25.31 -14.05 -17.81
CA GLU A 876 -25.50 -12.64 -18.18
C GLU A 876 -26.92 -12.16 -17.85
N GLU A 877 -27.94 -12.96 -18.15
CA GLU A 877 -29.34 -12.65 -17.85
C GLU A 877 -29.56 -12.48 -16.34
N PHE A 878 -29.02 -13.38 -15.52
CA PHE A 878 -29.10 -13.26 -14.06
C PHE A 878 -28.27 -12.10 -13.52
N SER A 879 -27.08 -11.86 -14.07
CA SER A 879 -26.21 -10.74 -13.68
C SER A 879 -26.87 -9.38 -13.97
N MET A 880 -27.59 -9.24 -15.08
CA MET A 880 -28.35 -8.01 -15.37
C MET A 880 -29.53 -7.79 -14.41
N GLN A 881 -30.19 -8.86 -13.97
CA GLN A 881 -31.22 -8.75 -12.93
C GLN A 881 -30.61 -8.30 -11.59
N LEU A 882 -29.47 -8.86 -11.22
CA LEU A 882 -28.72 -8.42 -10.04
C LEU A 882 -28.28 -6.96 -10.15
N GLU A 883 -27.74 -6.52 -11.30
CA GLU A 883 -27.34 -5.12 -11.53
C GLU A 883 -28.52 -4.17 -11.26
N ARG A 884 -29.70 -4.48 -11.80
CA ARG A 884 -30.90 -3.65 -11.59
C ARG A 884 -31.30 -3.60 -10.12
N LEU A 885 -31.32 -4.73 -9.42
CA LEU A 885 -31.74 -4.79 -8.02
C LEU A 885 -30.71 -4.14 -7.07
N LEU A 886 -29.41 -4.31 -7.35
CA LEU A 886 -28.34 -3.72 -6.55
C LEU A 886 -28.34 -2.18 -6.64
N LYS A 887 -28.75 -1.61 -7.78
CA LYS A 887 -28.95 -0.15 -7.93
C LYS A 887 -30.07 0.42 -7.06
N GLU A 888 -30.99 -0.42 -6.56
CA GLU A 888 -32.07 0.01 -5.67
C GLU A 888 -31.67 0.00 -4.19
N VAL A 889 -30.51 -0.58 -3.85
CA VAL A 889 -30.01 -0.67 -2.48
C VAL A 889 -29.43 0.69 -2.05
N PRO A 890 -29.96 1.37 -1.01
CA PRO A 890 -29.56 2.73 -0.66
C PRO A 890 -28.09 2.91 -0.27
N SER A 891 -27.43 1.85 0.22
CA SER A 891 -26.02 1.85 0.61
C SER A 891 -25.06 1.60 -0.56
N VAL A 892 -25.56 1.20 -1.73
CA VAL A 892 -24.77 0.94 -2.94
C VAL A 892 -24.78 2.19 -3.82
N LYS A 893 -23.62 2.56 -4.38
CA LYS A 893 -23.51 3.67 -5.33
C LYS A 893 -24.06 3.26 -6.71
N PRO A 894 -25.23 3.77 -7.16
CA PRO A 894 -25.91 3.24 -8.34
C PRO A 894 -25.09 3.36 -9.62
N GLU A 895 -24.29 4.42 -9.74
CA GLU A 895 -23.43 4.68 -10.89
C GLU A 895 -22.29 3.67 -10.99
N ALA A 896 -21.87 3.06 -9.88
CA ALA A 896 -20.75 2.10 -9.84
C ALA A 896 -21.20 0.64 -10.01
N VAL A 897 -22.50 0.37 -10.09
CA VAL A 897 -23.03 -0.99 -10.27
C VAL A 897 -23.07 -1.36 -11.75
N PHE A 898 -22.32 -2.38 -12.14
CA PHE A 898 -22.27 -2.86 -13.52
C PHE A 898 -22.02 -4.36 -13.60
N ALA A 899 -22.83 -5.06 -14.39
CA ALA A 899 -22.58 -6.45 -14.76
C ALA A 899 -21.67 -6.53 -15.98
N ASP A 900 -20.57 -7.28 -15.88
CA ASP A 900 -19.68 -7.54 -17.00
C ASP A 900 -20.44 -8.28 -18.12
N ARG A 901 -20.49 -7.66 -19.30
CA ARG A 901 -21.16 -8.20 -20.49
C ARG A 901 -20.15 -8.97 -21.31
N SER A 902 -20.27 -10.30 -21.27
CA SER A 902 -19.35 -11.17 -22.01
C SER A 902 -19.87 -11.45 -23.42
N LEU A 903 -21.19 -11.42 -23.65
CA LEU A 903 -21.81 -11.67 -24.95
C LEU A 903 -22.01 -10.37 -25.76
N GLY A 904 -22.40 -10.54 -27.03
CA GLY A 904 -22.76 -9.42 -27.92
C GLY A 904 -21.65 -8.93 -28.84
N LYS A 905 -20.50 -9.62 -28.90
CA LYS A 905 -19.52 -9.41 -29.97
C LYS A 905 -20.10 -9.99 -31.27
N PRO A 906 -20.13 -9.26 -32.40
CA PRO A 906 -20.63 -9.80 -33.65
C PRO A 906 -19.60 -10.73 -34.29
N TYR A 907 -19.97 -12.00 -34.47
CA TYR A 907 -19.21 -13.02 -35.20
C TYR A 907 -19.73 -13.13 -36.63
N MET A 908 -18.79 -13.30 -37.57
CA MET A 908 -19.09 -13.74 -38.93
C MET A 908 -18.69 -15.21 -39.03
N GLU A 909 -19.67 -16.10 -38.97
CA GLU A 909 -19.48 -17.54 -39.05
C GLU A 909 -19.53 -18.00 -40.51
N ILE A 910 -18.58 -18.85 -40.91
CA ILE A 910 -18.56 -19.49 -42.23
C ILE A 910 -18.87 -20.97 -42.04
N ASP A 911 -20.13 -21.34 -42.24
CA ASP A 911 -20.62 -22.71 -42.11
C ASP A 911 -20.36 -23.49 -43.41
N LEU A 912 -19.44 -24.45 -43.36
CA LEU A 912 -18.97 -25.21 -44.51
C LEU A 912 -19.89 -26.41 -44.83
N ASP A 913 -20.46 -26.45 -46.04
CA ASP A 913 -21.24 -27.60 -46.49
C ASP A 913 -20.31 -28.73 -46.96
N ARG A 914 -20.10 -29.70 -46.08
CA ARG A 914 -19.27 -30.89 -46.35
C ARG A 914 -19.70 -31.67 -47.60
N ARG A 915 -20.99 -31.68 -47.96
CA ARG A 915 -21.47 -32.34 -49.20
C ARG A 915 -21.07 -31.56 -50.43
N ALA A 916 -21.12 -30.23 -50.37
CA ALA A 916 -20.65 -29.37 -51.46
C ALA A 916 -19.13 -29.46 -51.61
N LEU A 917 -18.37 -29.42 -50.51
CA LEU A 917 -16.92 -29.62 -50.50
C LEU A 917 -16.52 -30.93 -51.19
N GLY A 918 -17.18 -32.04 -50.84
CA GLY A 918 -16.94 -33.35 -51.46
C GLY A 918 -17.19 -33.38 -52.97
N ARG A 919 -18.14 -32.59 -53.51
CA ARG A 919 -18.37 -32.50 -54.96
C ARG A 919 -17.20 -31.84 -55.70
N TYR A 920 -16.51 -30.92 -55.05
CA TYR A 920 -15.37 -30.20 -55.61
C TYR A 920 -14.01 -30.79 -55.21
N GLY A 921 -14.01 -31.89 -54.45
CA GLY A 921 -12.80 -32.57 -53.99
C GLY A 921 -11.99 -31.77 -52.96
N LEU A 922 -12.65 -30.88 -52.21
CA LEU A 922 -12.02 -30.05 -51.18
C LEU A 922 -12.19 -30.66 -49.80
N ASN A 923 -11.16 -30.59 -48.97
CA ASN A 923 -11.27 -30.85 -47.55
C ASN A 923 -11.64 -29.57 -46.78
N VAL A 924 -12.13 -29.76 -45.55
CA VAL A 924 -12.40 -28.64 -44.63
C VAL A 924 -11.11 -27.85 -44.36
N ALA A 925 -10.00 -28.55 -44.13
CA ALA A 925 -8.69 -27.93 -43.87
C ALA A 925 -8.25 -27.01 -45.02
N ASP A 926 -8.39 -27.46 -46.27
CA ASP A 926 -7.98 -26.68 -47.46
C ASP A 926 -8.73 -25.34 -47.52
N VAL A 927 -10.02 -25.34 -47.17
CA VAL A 927 -10.85 -24.13 -47.18
C VAL A 927 -10.55 -23.23 -45.97
N GLN A 928 -10.34 -23.82 -44.79
CA GLN A 928 -10.00 -23.08 -43.58
C GLN A 928 -8.63 -22.38 -43.70
N GLU A 929 -7.60 -23.07 -44.20
CA GLU A 929 -6.29 -22.48 -44.47
C GLU A 929 -6.41 -21.33 -45.48
N TYR A 930 -7.25 -21.49 -46.51
CA TYR A 930 -7.54 -20.41 -47.46
C TYR A 930 -8.16 -19.18 -46.78
N ILE A 931 -9.13 -19.38 -45.88
CA ILE A 931 -9.79 -18.30 -45.13
C ILE A 931 -8.81 -17.62 -44.18
N GLU A 932 -7.99 -18.40 -43.47
CA GLU A 932 -6.97 -17.91 -42.53
C GLU A 932 -5.99 -16.93 -43.19
N VAL A 933 -5.52 -17.25 -44.39
CA VAL A 933 -4.59 -16.37 -45.11
C VAL A 933 -5.34 -15.27 -45.87
N ALA A 934 -6.36 -15.60 -46.67
CA ALA A 934 -7.05 -14.61 -47.52
C ALA A 934 -7.83 -13.57 -46.70
N MET A 935 -8.51 -14.00 -45.62
CA MET A 935 -9.26 -13.11 -44.74
C MET A 935 -8.54 -12.78 -43.45
N GLY A 936 -7.92 -13.74 -42.76
CA GLY A 936 -7.26 -13.48 -41.47
C GLY A 936 -5.98 -12.66 -41.65
N GLY A 937 -5.21 -12.95 -42.69
CA GLY A 937 -3.91 -12.32 -42.93
C GLY A 937 -2.83 -12.83 -41.97
N MET A 938 -2.85 -14.13 -41.66
CA MET A 938 -1.86 -14.76 -40.80
C MET A 938 -0.43 -14.54 -41.29
N ALA A 939 0.51 -14.38 -40.34
CA ALA A 939 1.92 -14.30 -40.62
C ALA A 939 2.42 -15.63 -41.22
N LEU A 940 3.05 -15.57 -42.40
CA LEU A 940 3.51 -16.75 -43.13
C LEU A 940 4.97 -17.08 -42.85
N THR A 941 5.80 -16.04 -42.69
CA THR A 941 7.24 -16.10 -42.37
C THR A 941 7.66 -14.77 -41.74
N THR A 942 8.90 -14.64 -41.28
CA THR A 942 9.43 -13.42 -40.65
C THR A 942 10.73 -12.97 -41.33
N THR A 943 10.86 -11.66 -41.58
CA THR A 943 12.13 -11.08 -42.06
C THR A 943 13.20 -11.15 -40.98
N VAL A 944 14.46 -11.24 -41.41
CA VAL A 944 15.64 -11.28 -40.54
C VAL A 944 16.49 -10.05 -40.84
N GLU A 945 16.22 -8.95 -40.15
CA GLU A 945 16.89 -7.65 -40.32
C GLU A 945 17.90 -7.43 -39.19
N GLY A 946 19.00 -8.18 -39.20
CA GLY A 946 19.98 -8.17 -38.12
C GLY A 946 19.40 -8.81 -36.84
N ARG A 947 19.10 -8.00 -35.83
CA ARG A 947 18.40 -8.45 -34.59
C ARG A 947 16.88 -8.30 -34.68
N GLU A 948 16.41 -7.48 -35.60
CA GLU A 948 14.99 -7.19 -35.76
C GLU A 948 14.30 -8.32 -36.53
N ARG A 949 13.04 -8.57 -36.18
CA ARG A 949 12.19 -9.59 -36.81
C ARG A 949 10.82 -8.99 -37.06
N TYR A 950 10.37 -9.01 -38.31
CA TYR A 950 9.06 -8.51 -38.68
C TYR A 950 8.28 -9.56 -39.47
N SER A 951 6.98 -9.65 -39.25
CA SER A 951 6.13 -10.62 -39.93
C SER A 951 5.94 -10.25 -41.40
N ILE A 952 5.93 -11.26 -42.28
CA ILE A 952 5.43 -11.18 -43.65
C ILE A 952 4.08 -11.87 -43.68
N ARG A 953 3.03 -11.12 -44.00
CA ARG A 953 1.67 -11.67 -44.20
C ARG A 953 1.24 -11.56 -45.66
N ALA A 954 0.39 -12.48 -46.08
CA ALA A 954 -0.39 -12.33 -47.31
C ALA A 954 -1.88 -12.26 -46.96
N ARG A 955 -2.63 -11.40 -47.65
CA ARG A 955 -4.07 -11.24 -47.44
C ARG A 955 -4.71 -10.69 -48.71
N TYR A 956 -6.00 -10.92 -48.92
CA TYR A 956 -6.70 -10.18 -49.97
C TYR A 956 -6.74 -8.68 -49.67
N ALA A 957 -6.63 -7.88 -50.72
CA ALA A 957 -6.82 -6.44 -50.62
C ALA A 957 -8.17 -6.11 -49.97
N ARG A 958 -8.20 -5.03 -49.19
CA ARG A 958 -9.30 -4.69 -48.27
C ARG A 958 -10.68 -4.64 -48.97
N GLU A 959 -10.74 -4.15 -50.20
CA GLU A 959 -11.95 -4.06 -51.02
C GLU A 959 -12.64 -5.40 -51.30
N TYR A 960 -11.92 -6.53 -51.27
CA TYR A 960 -12.48 -7.85 -51.52
C TYR A 960 -12.99 -8.56 -50.25
N ARG A 961 -12.93 -7.90 -49.09
CA ARG A 961 -13.27 -8.49 -47.77
C ARG A 961 -13.88 -7.50 -46.78
N ASN A 962 -14.34 -6.34 -47.26
CA ASN A 962 -14.94 -5.31 -46.39
C ASN A 962 -16.39 -5.61 -46.01
N ASP A 963 -17.08 -6.42 -46.82
CA ASP A 963 -18.51 -6.70 -46.66
C ASP A 963 -18.81 -8.19 -46.91
N PRO A 964 -19.95 -8.69 -46.41
CA PRO A 964 -20.31 -10.11 -46.50
C PRO A 964 -20.47 -10.64 -47.92
N GLU A 965 -20.94 -9.82 -48.87
CA GLU A 965 -21.07 -10.25 -50.26
C GLU A 965 -19.69 -10.46 -50.87
N SER A 966 -18.75 -9.57 -50.57
CA SER A 966 -17.36 -9.69 -51.02
C SER A 966 -16.68 -10.92 -50.42
N VAL A 967 -16.91 -11.22 -49.14
CA VAL A 967 -16.45 -12.48 -48.50
C VAL A 967 -17.05 -13.71 -49.20
N SER A 968 -18.35 -13.67 -49.50
CA SER A 968 -19.04 -14.76 -50.19
C SER A 968 -18.53 -15.01 -51.62
N ARG A 969 -17.93 -13.98 -52.24
CA ARG A 969 -17.31 -14.03 -53.58
C ARG A 969 -15.83 -14.45 -53.56
N ILE A 970 -15.25 -14.74 -52.39
CA ILE A 970 -13.87 -15.23 -52.30
C ILE A 970 -13.73 -16.51 -53.12
N MET A 971 -12.82 -16.50 -54.07
CA MET A 971 -12.55 -17.65 -54.93
C MET A 971 -11.59 -18.61 -54.24
N ILE A 972 -11.94 -19.89 -54.21
CA ILE A 972 -11.14 -20.99 -53.67
C ILE A 972 -10.77 -21.93 -54.81
N ALA A 973 -9.50 -22.28 -54.91
CA ALA A 973 -9.00 -23.21 -55.92
C ALA A 973 -9.35 -24.66 -55.55
N ASN A 974 -9.88 -25.42 -56.50
CA ASN A 974 -10.08 -26.85 -56.36
C ASN A 974 -8.87 -27.65 -56.91
N PRO A 975 -8.69 -28.92 -56.53
CA PRO A 975 -7.59 -29.75 -57.02
C PRO A 975 -7.59 -30.00 -58.54
N GLN A 976 -8.72 -29.75 -59.21
CA GLN A 976 -8.89 -29.93 -60.66
C GLN A 976 -8.51 -28.67 -61.45
N GLY A 977 -8.03 -27.61 -60.77
CA GLY A 977 -7.60 -26.35 -61.39
C GLY A 977 -8.73 -25.35 -61.66
N GLY A 978 -9.95 -25.61 -61.20
CA GLY A 978 -11.06 -24.66 -61.21
C GLY A 978 -11.08 -23.78 -59.96
N GLN A 979 -11.68 -22.58 -60.07
CA GLN A 979 -11.93 -21.70 -58.93
C GLN A 979 -13.42 -21.60 -58.67
N ILE A 980 -13.83 -21.80 -57.41
CA ILE A 980 -15.23 -21.74 -56.97
C ILE A 980 -15.40 -20.63 -55.93
N PRO A 981 -16.51 -19.87 -55.96
CA PRO A 981 -16.79 -18.89 -54.92
C PRO A 981 -17.12 -19.59 -53.60
N LEU A 982 -16.76 -18.96 -52.47
CA LEU A 982 -17.05 -19.47 -51.12
C LEU A 982 -18.55 -19.75 -50.92
N ALA A 983 -19.43 -18.92 -51.49
CA ALA A 983 -20.89 -19.12 -51.47
C ALA A 983 -21.37 -20.47 -52.05
N ALA A 984 -20.58 -21.12 -52.92
CA ALA A 984 -20.94 -22.42 -53.48
C ALA A 984 -20.69 -23.60 -52.53
N ILE A 985 -19.90 -23.38 -51.47
CA ILE A 985 -19.44 -24.41 -50.54
C ILE A 985 -19.65 -24.05 -49.07
N ALA A 986 -20.07 -22.82 -48.78
CA ALA A 986 -20.26 -22.32 -47.42
C ALA A 986 -21.39 -21.29 -47.33
N LYS A 987 -22.01 -21.19 -46.16
CA LYS A 987 -22.96 -20.14 -45.81
C LYS A 987 -22.31 -19.18 -44.81
N VAL A 988 -22.40 -17.88 -45.09
CA VAL A 988 -21.91 -16.83 -44.18
C VAL A 988 -23.07 -16.33 -43.32
N GLU A 989 -22.97 -16.46 -42.00
CA GLU A 989 -23.98 -16.01 -41.03
C GLU A 989 -23.38 -15.06 -40.00
N PHE A 990 -24.22 -14.18 -39.44
CA PHE A 990 -23.84 -13.34 -38.32
C PHE A 990 -24.49 -13.82 -37.04
N ARG A 991 -23.69 -14.04 -36.00
CA ARG A 991 -24.18 -14.43 -34.68
C ARG A 991 -23.52 -13.60 -33.58
N PRO A 992 -24.24 -13.24 -32.52
CA PRO A 992 -23.59 -12.72 -31.33
C PRO A 992 -22.84 -13.87 -30.64
N GLY A 993 -21.63 -13.59 -30.17
CA GLY A 993 -20.82 -14.53 -29.40
C GLY A 993 -20.06 -13.84 -28.27
N PRO A 994 -19.29 -14.61 -27.49
CA PRO A 994 -18.54 -14.07 -26.36
C PRO A 994 -17.35 -13.23 -26.84
N MET A 995 -17.06 -12.09 -26.20
CA MET A 995 -15.78 -11.39 -26.39
C MET A 995 -14.66 -12.10 -25.61
N MET A 996 -14.98 -12.54 -24.40
CA MET A 996 -14.09 -13.14 -23.43
C MET A 996 -14.91 -14.16 -22.66
N ILE A 997 -14.28 -15.26 -22.27
CA ILE A 997 -14.86 -16.25 -21.36
C ILE A 997 -13.99 -16.27 -20.11
N ARG A 998 -14.62 -16.24 -18.94
CA ARG A 998 -13.94 -16.38 -17.65
C ARG A 998 -14.43 -17.64 -16.96
N SER A 999 -13.51 -18.32 -16.30
CA SER A 999 -13.84 -19.44 -15.43
C SER A 999 -13.02 -19.41 -14.14
N GLU A 1000 -13.60 -19.94 -13.07
CA GLU A 1000 -12.96 -20.14 -11.78
C GLU A 1000 -13.27 -21.58 -11.33
N ASP A 1001 -12.22 -22.33 -11.03
CA ASP A 1001 -12.24 -23.77 -10.75
C ASP A 1001 -12.94 -24.60 -11.84
N SER A 1002 -12.75 -24.19 -13.11
CA SER A 1002 -13.39 -24.76 -14.32
C SER A 1002 -14.89 -24.50 -14.47
N PHE A 1003 -15.50 -23.68 -13.61
CA PHE A 1003 -16.87 -23.21 -13.76
C PHE A 1003 -16.90 -21.84 -14.43
N LEU A 1004 -17.81 -21.64 -15.39
CA LEU A 1004 -18.02 -20.33 -16.01
C LEU A 1004 -18.46 -19.31 -14.96
N THR A 1005 -17.86 -18.13 -14.99
CA THR A 1005 -18.14 -17.06 -14.03
C THR A 1005 -18.40 -15.71 -14.73
N GLY A 1006 -19.39 -14.98 -14.22
CA GLY A 1006 -19.64 -13.56 -14.54
C GLY A 1006 -19.48 -12.70 -13.29
N TYR A 1007 -19.13 -11.43 -13.46
CA TYR A 1007 -18.96 -10.49 -12.35
C TYR A 1007 -20.00 -9.37 -12.40
N VAL A 1008 -20.56 -9.04 -11.25
CA VAL A 1008 -21.34 -7.82 -11.04
C VAL A 1008 -20.56 -6.96 -10.06
N LEU A 1009 -19.95 -5.90 -10.58
CA LEU A 1009 -19.12 -4.99 -9.80
C LEU A 1009 -20.02 -3.97 -9.10
N LEU A 1010 -19.64 -3.56 -7.89
CA LEU A 1010 -20.36 -2.53 -7.14
C LEU A 1010 -19.39 -1.77 -6.22
N ASP A 1011 -19.78 -0.56 -5.84
CA ASP A 1011 -19.05 0.28 -4.90
C ASP A 1011 -20.01 0.84 -3.84
N LYS A 1012 -19.47 1.27 -2.70
CA LYS A 1012 -20.24 1.83 -1.60
C LYS A 1012 -20.62 3.28 -1.84
N GLN A 1013 -21.79 3.67 -1.36
CA GLN A 1013 -22.17 5.07 -1.21
C GLN A 1013 -21.32 5.72 -0.10
N GLU A 1014 -21.06 7.03 -0.21
CA GLU A 1014 -20.36 7.78 0.83
C GLU A 1014 -21.07 7.66 2.19
N GLY A 1015 -20.30 7.54 3.26
CA GLY A 1015 -20.81 7.36 4.63
C GLY A 1015 -21.16 5.91 5.01
N PHE A 1016 -21.18 4.97 4.06
CA PHE A 1016 -21.37 3.54 4.34
C PHE A 1016 -20.04 2.77 4.35
N ALA A 1017 -20.02 1.69 5.15
CA ALA A 1017 -18.90 0.77 5.26
C ALA A 1017 -19.10 -0.44 4.34
N GLU A 1018 -18.01 -0.99 3.80
CA GLU A 1018 -18.03 -2.09 2.82
C GLU A 1018 -18.88 -3.29 3.30
N VAL A 1019 -18.68 -3.72 4.54
CA VAL A 1019 -19.39 -4.88 5.10
C VAL A 1019 -20.89 -4.62 5.21
N THR A 1020 -21.27 -3.41 5.66
CA THR A 1020 -22.68 -3.02 5.79
C THR A 1020 -23.39 -3.03 4.43
N VAL A 1021 -22.71 -2.57 3.38
CA VAL A 1021 -23.24 -2.54 2.02
C VAL A 1021 -23.51 -3.96 1.50
N VAL A 1022 -22.57 -4.88 1.72
CA VAL A 1022 -22.73 -6.29 1.34
C VAL A 1022 -23.85 -6.95 2.15
N GLU A 1023 -23.93 -6.72 3.45
CA GLU A 1023 -25.00 -7.26 4.30
C GLU A 1023 -26.38 -6.70 3.97
N ASP A 1024 -26.48 -5.41 3.62
CA ASP A 1024 -27.71 -4.78 3.14
C ASP A 1024 -28.13 -5.38 1.78
N ALA A 1025 -27.19 -5.52 0.85
CA ALA A 1025 -27.42 -6.11 -0.46
C ALA A 1025 -27.85 -7.59 -0.34
N LEU A 1026 -27.18 -8.38 0.50
CA LEU A 1026 -27.55 -9.77 0.79
C LEU A 1026 -28.97 -9.86 1.36
N ARG A 1027 -29.31 -9.03 2.35
CA ARG A 1027 -30.66 -8.99 2.92
C ARG A 1027 -31.71 -8.59 1.89
N TYR A 1028 -31.41 -7.59 1.06
CA TYR A 1028 -32.32 -7.12 0.02
C TYR A 1028 -32.56 -8.19 -1.05
N LEU A 1029 -31.49 -8.81 -1.56
CA LEU A 1029 -31.59 -9.88 -2.55
C LEU A 1029 -32.33 -11.09 -1.98
N GLN A 1030 -32.05 -11.49 -0.73
CA GLN A 1030 -32.77 -12.58 -0.07
C GLN A 1030 -34.26 -12.26 0.06
N GLN A 1031 -34.63 -11.04 0.44
CA GLN A 1031 -36.03 -10.61 0.50
C GLN A 1031 -36.72 -10.70 -0.87
N LYS A 1032 -36.01 -10.36 -1.96
CA LYS A 1032 -36.52 -10.45 -3.34
C LYS A 1032 -36.66 -11.90 -3.83
N ILE A 1033 -35.79 -12.79 -3.36
CA ILE A 1033 -35.89 -14.23 -3.60
C ILE A 1033 -37.10 -14.80 -2.85
N ASP A 1034 -37.24 -14.46 -1.57
CA ASP A 1034 -38.35 -14.93 -0.72
C ASP A 1034 -39.71 -14.40 -1.20
N SER A 1035 -39.75 -13.21 -1.79
CA SER A 1035 -40.97 -12.64 -2.41
C SER A 1035 -41.29 -13.22 -3.80
N GLY A 1036 -40.35 -13.97 -4.41
CA GLY A 1036 -40.46 -14.50 -5.77
C GLY A 1036 -40.23 -13.47 -6.88
N GLU A 1037 -39.75 -12.27 -6.56
CA GLU A 1037 -39.41 -11.22 -7.54
C GLU A 1037 -38.08 -11.48 -8.24
N LEU A 1038 -37.12 -12.11 -7.53
CA LEU A 1038 -35.86 -12.62 -8.09
C LEU A 1038 -35.89 -14.14 -8.07
N VAL A 1039 -35.86 -14.77 -9.24
CA VAL A 1039 -35.82 -16.24 -9.37
C VAL A 1039 -34.40 -16.65 -9.75
N VAL A 1040 -33.74 -17.42 -8.90
CA VAL A 1040 -32.41 -18.00 -9.19
C VAL A 1040 -32.60 -19.21 -10.11
N PRO A 1041 -32.09 -19.19 -11.36
CA PRO A 1041 -32.23 -20.32 -12.29
C PRO A 1041 -31.53 -21.59 -11.79
N THR A 1042 -31.98 -22.76 -12.26
CA THR A 1042 -31.36 -24.04 -11.90
C THR A 1042 -29.92 -24.12 -12.41
N GLY A 1043 -28.98 -24.44 -11.52
CA GLY A 1043 -27.55 -24.52 -11.85
C GLY A 1043 -26.80 -23.19 -11.75
N VAL A 1044 -27.49 -22.10 -11.40
CA VAL A 1044 -26.86 -20.81 -11.08
C VAL A 1044 -26.58 -20.72 -9.59
N SER A 1045 -25.39 -20.25 -9.22
CA SER A 1045 -25.04 -19.87 -7.87
C SER A 1045 -24.34 -18.51 -7.88
N TYR A 1046 -24.40 -17.78 -6.78
CA TYR A 1046 -23.71 -16.51 -6.66
C TYR A 1046 -23.08 -16.34 -5.29
N LYS A 1047 -21.94 -15.64 -5.24
CA LYS A 1047 -21.19 -15.36 -4.01
C LYS A 1047 -20.70 -13.92 -4.04
N PHE A 1048 -20.86 -13.19 -2.94
CA PHE A 1048 -20.18 -11.91 -2.75
C PHE A 1048 -18.69 -12.14 -2.48
N SER A 1049 -17.85 -11.40 -3.18
CA SER A 1049 -16.39 -11.43 -3.03
C SER A 1049 -15.86 -9.99 -3.01
N GLY A 1050 -14.57 -9.82 -2.77
CA GLY A 1050 -13.97 -8.50 -2.52
C GLY A 1050 -13.28 -8.41 -1.17
N ASN A 1051 -12.96 -7.19 -0.75
CA ASN A 1051 -12.42 -6.85 0.57
C ASN A 1051 -13.30 -7.39 1.73
N TYR A 1052 -14.60 -7.51 1.49
CA TYR A 1052 -15.56 -8.13 2.42
C TYR A 1052 -15.12 -9.51 2.91
N GLU A 1053 -14.62 -10.38 2.02
CA GLU A 1053 -14.22 -11.75 2.38
C GLU A 1053 -13.02 -11.76 3.31
N ASN A 1054 -12.05 -10.87 3.07
CA ASN A 1054 -10.89 -10.68 3.93
C ASN A 1054 -11.30 -10.15 5.31
N GLN A 1055 -12.24 -9.19 5.34
CA GLN A 1055 -12.72 -8.62 6.60
C GLN A 1055 -13.49 -9.64 7.46
N VAL A 1056 -14.38 -10.44 6.87
CA VAL A 1056 -15.11 -11.48 7.60
C VAL A 1056 -14.15 -12.50 8.20
N ARG A 1057 -13.16 -12.95 7.41
CA ARG A 1057 -12.13 -13.89 7.88
C ARG A 1057 -11.31 -13.30 9.04
N ALA A 1058 -10.85 -12.06 8.90
CA ALA A 1058 -10.10 -11.38 9.93
C ALA A 1058 -10.92 -11.23 11.23
N GLU A 1059 -12.21 -10.90 11.13
CA GLU A 1059 -13.11 -10.78 12.29
C GLU A 1059 -13.30 -12.12 13.01
N GLU A 1060 -13.58 -13.21 12.29
CA GLU A 1060 -13.73 -14.55 12.87
C GLU A 1060 -12.49 -14.99 13.65
N ARG A 1061 -11.30 -14.69 13.11
CA ARG A 1061 -10.03 -14.96 13.77
C ARG A 1061 -9.82 -14.09 15.00
N LEU A 1062 -9.97 -12.77 14.86
CA LEU A 1062 -9.81 -11.84 15.97
C LEU A 1062 -10.77 -12.15 17.12
N ALA A 1063 -11.99 -12.64 16.83
CA ALA A 1063 -12.95 -13.07 17.83
C ALA A 1063 -12.44 -14.21 18.73
N PHE A 1064 -11.57 -15.09 18.23
CA PHE A 1064 -10.92 -16.13 19.02
C PHE A 1064 -9.60 -15.68 19.66
N ILE A 1065 -8.79 -14.97 18.89
CA ILE A 1065 -7.42 -14.65 19.26
C ILE A 1065 -7.35 -13.53 20.32
N VAL A 1066 -8.21 -12.52 20.25
CA VAL A 1066 -8.25 -11.44 21.25
C VAL A 1066 -8.54 -11.98 22.65
N PRO A 1067 -9.56 -12.85 22.88
CA PRO A 1067 -9.73 -13.52 24.17
C PRO A 1067 -8.52 -14.32 24.63
N LEU A 1068 -7.82 -14.99 23.71
CA LEU A 1068 -6.62 -15.77 24.03
C LEU A 1068 -5.48 -14.86 24.53
N SER A 1069 -5.19 -13.74 23.86
CA SER A 1069 -4.14 -12.82 24.32
C SER A 1069 -4.49 -12.18 25.66
N LEU A 1070 -5.75 -11.81 25.86
CA LEU A 1070 -6.26 -11.35 27.14
C LEU A 1070 -6.08 -12.40 28.24
N LEU A 1071 -6.30 -13.69 27.95
CA LEU A 1071 -6.04 -14.78 28.88
C LEU A 1071 -4.53 -14.91 29.20
N VAL A 1072 -3.65 -14.82 28.20
CA VAL A 1072 -2.20 -14.89 28.42
C VAL A 1072 -1.71 -13.68 29.23
N ILE A 1073 -2.19 -12.47 28.93
CA ILE A 1073 -1.92 -11.26 29.73
C ILE A 1073 -2.36 -11.49 31.17
N PHE A 1074 -3.57 -12.02 31.39
CA PHE A 1074 -4.06 -12.36 32.71
C PHE A 1074 -3.14 -13.37 33.43
N LEU A 1075 -2.64 -14.39 32.73
CA LEU A 1075 -1.69 -15.36 33.29
C LEU A 1075 -0.34 -14.73 33.67
N ILE A 1076 0.20 -13.83 32.84
CA ILE A 1076 1.44 -13.10 33.15
C ILE A 1076 1.25 -12.25 34.41
N LEU A 1077 0.13 -11.52 34.50
CA LEU A 1077 -0.24 -10.75 35.69
C LEU A 1077 -0.41 -11.66 36.92
N TYR A 1078 -1.06 -12.81 36.75
CA TYR A 1078 -1.25 -13.78 37.82
C TYR A 1078 0.09 -14.33 38.32
N PHE A 1079 1.05 -14.67 37.45
CA PHE A 1079 2.36 -15.15 37.87
C PHE A 1079 3.18 -14.07 38.58
N GLN A 1080 3.07 -12.82 38.16
CA GLN A 1080 3.73 -11.70 38.83
C GLN A 1080 3.18 -11.43 40.23
N PHE A 1081 1.85 -11.31 40.37
CA PHE A 1081 1.22 -10.93 41.64
C PHE A 1081 0.88 -12.10 42.54
N ARG A 1082 0.81 -13.33 42.00
CA ARG A 1082 0.30 -14.54 42.65
C ARG A 1082 -1.09 -14.36 43.27
N SER A 1083 -1.92 -13.52 42.65
CA SER A 1083 -3.26 -13.18 43.13
C SER A 1083 -4.23 -12.93 41.98
N VAL A 1084 -5.30 -13.73 41.93
CA VAL A 1084 -6.40 -13.58 40.95
C VAL A 1084 -7.05 -12.21 41.06
N SER A 1085 -7.35 -11.78 42.29
CA SER A 1085 -8.03 -10.49 42.52
C SER A 1085 -7.18 -9.27 42.12
N THR A 1086 -5.88 -9.24 42.44
CA THR A 1086 -5.01 -8.15 41.99
C THR A 1086 -4.92 -8.10 40.46
N SER A 1087 -4.85 -9.27 39.83
CA SER A 1087 -4.81 -9.39 38.37
C SER A 1087 -6.10 -8.86 37.73
N LEU A 1088 -7.27 -9.21 38.28
CA LEU A 1088 -8.57 -8.68 37.83
C LEU A 1088 -8.68 -7.16 37.99
N PHE A 1089 -8.13 -6.58 39.06
CA PHE A 1089 -8.14 -5.12 39.24
C PHE A 1089 -7.36 -4.42 38.15
N ILE A 1090 -6.17 -4.92 37.81
CA ILE A 1090 -5.37 -4.41 36.70
C ILE A 1090 -6.11 -4.60 35.37
N PHE A 1091 -6.78 -5.75 35.20
CA PHE A 1091 -7.56 -6.05 34.00
C PHE A 1091 -8.73 -5.08 33.76
N THR A 1092 -9.30 -4.47 34.81
CA THR A 1092 -10.31 -3.41 34.64
C THR A 1092 -9.78 -2.19 33.89
N ALA A 1093 -8.46 -1.96 33.91
CA ALA A 1093 -7.83 -0.89 33.14
C ALA A 1093 -7.94 -1.12 31.63
N ILE A 1094 -7.82 -2.37 31.19
CA ILE A 1094 -7.99 -2.76 29.78
C ILE A 1094 -9.41 -2.42 29.32
N ALA A 1095 -10.43 -2.81 30.10
CA ALA A 1095 -11.83 -2.53 29.77
C ALA A 1095 -12.13 -1.03 29.70
N MET A 1096 -11.55 -0.23 30.59
CA MET A 1096 -11.69 1.24 30.56
C MET A 1096 -11.03 1.84 29.33
N ALA A 1097 -9.81 1.40 29.01
CA ALA A 1097 -9.07 1.89 27.86
C ALA A 1097 -9.83 1.54 26.56
N PHE A 1098 -10.36 0.32 26.46
CA PHE A 1098 -11.15 -0.13 25.31
C PHE A 1098 -12.40 0.74 25.10
N ALA A 1099 -13.12 1.06 26.18
CA ALA A 1099 -14.25 1.99 26.11
C ALA A 1099 -13.82 3.39 25.63
N GLY A 1100 -12.68 3.89 26.10
CA GLY A 1100 -12.13 5.18 25.65
C GLY A 1100 -11.73 5.21 24.17
N GLY A 1101 -11.20 4.11 23.64
CA GLY A 1101 -10.87 3.99 22.22
C GLY A 1101 -12.10 4.09 21.32
N PHE A 1102 -13.17 3.36 21.64
CA PHE A 1102 -14.44 3.47 20.89
C PHE A 1102 -15.09 4.84 21.03
N MET A 1103 -15.07 5.43 22.23
CA MET A 1103 -15.57 6.79 22.41
C MET A 1103 -14.85 7.79 21.52
N MET A 1104 -13.52 7.68 21.39
CA MET A 1104 -12.76 8.59 20.53
C MET A 1104 -13.06 8.37 19.04
N LEU A 1105 -13.16 7.11 18.59
CA LEU A 1105 -13.58 6.81 17.21
C LEU A 1105 -14.96 7.41 16.88
N TRP A 1106 -15.92 7.27 17.81
CA TRP A 1106 -17.25 7.86 17.64
C TRP A 1106 -17.20 9.39 17.61
N LEU A 1107 -16.43 10.02 18.50
CA LEU A 1107 -16.25 11.47 18.54
C LEU A 1107 -15.63 12.02 17.25
N TYR A 1108 -14.67 11.32 16.64
CA TYR A 1108 -14.07 11.70 15.34
C TYR A 1108 -15.13 11.77 14.23
N GLY A 1109 -16.14 10.89 14.26
CA GLY A 1109 -17.25 10.90 13.32
C GLY A 1109 -18.33 11.95 13.60
N GLN A 1110 -18.28 12.69 14.71
CA GLN A 1110 -19.32 13.69 15.05
C GLN A 1110 -18.96 15.09 14.57
N ASP A 1111 -19.81 15.74 13.77
CA ASP A 1111 -19.56 17.09 13.21
C ASP A 1111 -19.37 18.21 14.25
N TRP A 1112 -19.94 18.06 15.44
CA TRP A 1112 -19.83 19.05 16.52
C TRP A 1112 -18.52 18.94 17.31
N PHE A 1113 -17.87 17.79 17.28
CA PHE A 1113 -16.67 17.55 18.07
C PHE A 1113 -15.48 18.30 17.46
N MET A 1114 -14.74 19.05 18.30
CA MET A 1114 -13.57 19.85 17.90
C MET A 1114 -13.85 20.82 16.73
N ASN A 1115 -15.10 21.22 16.51
CA ASN A 1115 -15.47 22.15 15.43
C ASN A 1115 -15.27 23.61 15.85
N PHE A 1116 -14.01 24.01 16.00
CA PHE A 1116 -13.62 25.40 16.19
C PHE A 1116 -12.33 25.68 15.41
N SER A 1117 -12.14 26.94 15.03
CA SER A 1117 -10.96 27.37 14.29
C SER A 1117 -9.96 28.09 15.20
N PHE A 1118 -8.68 27.87 14.97
CA PHE A 1118 -7.59 28.63 15.60
C PHE A 1118 -6.84 29.39 14.51
N GLY A 1119 -7.13 30.68 14.37
CA GLY A 1119 -6.71 31.44 13.18
C GLY A 1119 -7.54 31.02 11.97
N GLU A 1120 -6.89 30.69 10.86
CA GLU A 1120 -7.53 30.26 9.61
C GLU A 1120 -7.74 28.74 9.53
N THR A 1121 -7.11 27.96 10.41
CA THR A 1121 -7.13 26.49 10.37
C THR A 1121 -8.24 25.92 11.26
N ASN A 1122 -9.06 25.02 10.72
CA ASN A 1122 -10.06 24.29 11.50
C ASN A 1122 -9.41 23.11 12.23
N MET A 1123 -9.75 22.89 13.51
CA MET A 1123 -9.16 21.81 14.30
C MET A 1123 -9.58 20.41 13.82
N ARG A 1124 -10.76 20.27 13.20
CA ARG A 1124 -11.17 19.00 12.56
C ARG A 1124 -10.29 18.65 11.38
N GLU A 1125 -9.94 19.65 10.58
CA GLU A 1125 -9.08 19.50 9.41
C GLU A 1125 -7.64 19.15 9.85
N LEU A 1126 -7.13 19.86 10.88
CA LEU A 1126 -5.83 19.59 11.49
C LEU A 1126 -5.66 18.13 11.93
N PHE A 1127 -6.68 17.57 12.59
CA PHE A 1127 -6.67 16.19 13.10
C PHE A 1127 -7.30 15.17 12.13
N GLN A 1128 -7.57 15.57 10.88
CA GLN A 1128 -8.20 14.74 9.85
C GLN A 1128 -9.42 13.97 10.36
N MET A 1129 -10.30 14.68 11.08
CA MET A 1129 -11.48 14.11 11.71
C MET A 1129 -12.53 13.77 10.65
N ARG A 1130 -12.58 12.49 10.31
CA ARG A 1130 -13.58 11.86 9.45
C ARG A 1130 -14.15 10.61 10.11
N THR A 1131 -15.18 10.04 9.51
CA THR A 1131 -15.74 8.75 9.93
C THR A 1131 -14.74 7.64 9.63
N PHE A 1132 -14.25 6.97 10.68
CA PHE A 1132 -13.39 5.79 10.55
C PHE A 1132 -14.19 4.55 10.93
N ASN A 1133 -14.22 3.56 10.04
CA ASN A 1133 -14.86 2.27 10.30
C ASN A 1133 -13.92 1.35 11.09
N LEU A 1134 -14.46 0.28 11.66
CA LEU A 1134 -13.68 -0.79 12.30
C LEU A 1134 -12.95 -1.62 11.26
N SER A 1135 -11.75 -1.16 10.91
CA SER A 1135 -10.80 -1.88 10.09
C SER A 1135 -9.83 -2.73 10.90
N VAL A 1136 -9.09 -3.61 10.22
CA VAL A 1136 -8.03 -4.39 10.86
C VAL A 1136 -6.98 -3.46 11.50
N ALA A 1137 -6.70 -2.31 10.88
CA ALA A 1137 -5.83 -1.28 11.45
C ALA A 1137 -6.34 -0.76 12.80
N VAL A 1138 -7.63 -0.40 12.88
CA VAL A 1138 -8.26 0.03 14.14
C VAL A 1138 -8.15 -1.05 15.23
N TRP A 1139 -8.39 -2.32 14.87
CA TRP A 1139 -8.22 -3.45 15.79
C TRP A 1139 -6.78 -3.61 16.27
N VAL A 1140 -5.79 -3.45 15.39
CA VAL A 1140 -4.37 -3.44 15.79
C VAL A 1140 -4.08 -2.30 16.77
N GLY A 1141 -4.71 -1.12 16.60
CA GLY A 1141 -4.67 -0.03 17.57
C GLY A 1141 -5.23 -0.40 18.95
N PHE A 1142 -6.34 -1.15 19.00
CA PHE A 1142 -6.89 -1.66 20.26
C PHE A 1142 -6.01 -2.75 20.90
N ILE A 1143 -5.45 -3.64 20.09
CA ILE A 1143 -4.49 -4.65 20.53
C ILE A 1143 -3.23 -3.97 21.10
N ALA A 1144 -2.82 -2.84 20.51
CA ALA A 1144 -1.76 -2.00 21.02
C ALA A 1144 -2.04 -1.50 22.42
N LEU A 1145 -3.25 -1.00 22.62
CA LEU A 1145 -3.71 -0.41 23.86
C LEU A 1145 -3.74 -1.41 25.03
N PHE A 1146 -3.97 -2.71 24.80
CA PHE A 1146 -4.00 -3.71 25.88
C PHE A 1146 -2.70 -3.74 26.70
N GLY A 1147 -1.56 -3.78 26.01
CA GLY A 1147 -0.25 -3.75 26.65
C GLY A 1147 -0.03 -2.46 27.44
N ILE A 1148 -0.28 -1.32 26.79
CA ILE A 1148 -0.05 0.03 27.36
C ILE A 1148 -0.92 0.25 28.60
N ALA A 1149 -2.21 -0.06 28.52
CA ALA A 1149 -3.14 0.12 29.63
C ALA A 1149 -2.82 -0.79 30.83
N THR A 1150 -2.19 -1.96 30.60
CA THR A 1150 -1.77 -2.83 31.72
C THR A 1150 -0.56 -2.32 32.46
N ASP A 1151 0.34 -1.57 31.81
CA ASP A 1151 1.60 -1.14 32.44
C ASP A 1151 1.36 -0.27 33.68
N ASP A 1152 0.54 0.79 33.55
CA ASP A 1152 0.18 1.66 34.67
C ASP A 1152 -0.47 0.89 35.84
N GLY A 1153 -1.29 -0.12 35.51
CA GLY A 1153 -1.92 -0.99 36.49
C GLY A 1153 -0.92 -1.92 37.21
N VAL A 1154 0.02 -2.54 36.48
CA VAL A 1154 1.09 -3.39 37.04
C VAL A 1154 1.96 -2.57 37.98
N VAL A 1155 2.32 -1.39 37.53
CA VAL A 1155 3.14 -0.44 38.25
C VAL A 1155 2.45 0.00 39.56
N MET A 1156 1.21 0.47 39.50
CA MET A 1156 0.43 0.83 40.70
C MET A 1156 0.21 -0.36 41.64
N GLY A 1157 -0.10 -1.53 41.09
CA GLY A 1157 -0.31 -2.77 41.84
C GLY A 1157 0.95 -3.22 42.61
N THR A 1158 2.13 -3.03 42.03
CA THR A 1158 3.41 -3.38 42.66
C THR A 1158 3.68 -2.52 43.89
N TYR A 1159 3.45 -1.20 43.78
CA TYR A 1159 3.62 -0.29 44.92
C TYR A 1159 2.56 -0.49 46.00
N LEU A 1160 1.32 -0.82 45.61
CA LEU A 1160 0.28 -1.20 46.57
C LEU A 1160 0.72 -2.43 47.38
N LYS A 1161 1.25 -3.46 46.71
CA LYS A 1161 1.79 -4.64 47.39
C LYS A 1161 2.93 -4.29 48.36
N GLN A 1162 3.93 -3.52 47.89
CA GLN A 1162 5.06 -3.09 48.72
C GLN A 1162 4.63 -2.24 49.93
N SER A 1163 3.68 -1.32 49.75
CA SER A 1163 3.13 -0.48 50.83
C SER A 1163 2.46 -1.33 51.91
N PHE A 1164 1.68 -2.34 51.53
CA PHE A 1164 1.01 -3.23 52.48
C PHE A 1164 1.98 -4.20 53.16
N GLU A 1165 3.02 -4.67 52.46
CA GLU A 1165 4.09 -5.48 53.05
C GLU A 1165 4.92 -4.67 54.07
N ARG A 1166 5.12 -3.37 53.83
CA ARG A 1166 5.88 -2.48 54.71
C ARG A 1166 5.09 -2.02 55.95
N ASN A 1167 3.81 -1.66 55.77
CA ASN A 1167 3.00 -1.00 56.80
C ASN A 1167 2.07 -1.96 57.58
N THR A 1168 1.78 -3.16 57.05
CA THR A 1168 0.92 -4.18 57.69
C THR A 1168 -0.35 -3.62 58.37
N PRO A 1169 -1.26 -2.95 57.62
CA PRO A 1169 -2.41 -2.25 58.20
C PRO A 1169 -3.44 -3.21 58.81
N GLN A 1170 -3.96 -2.90 60.01
CA GLN A 1170 -4.97 -3.69 60.73
C GLN A 1170 -6.34 -3.00 60.84
N THR A 1171 -6.41 -1.68 60.66
CA THR A 1171 -7.68 -0.92 60.68
C THR A 1171 -8.08 -0.42 59.29
N ARG A 1172 -9.37 -0.09 59.10
CA ARG A 1172 -9.85 0.47 57.82
C ARG A 1172 -9.15 1.78 57.45
N ASP A 1173 -8.88 2.62 58.44
CA ASP A 1173 -8.21 3.90 58.20
C ASP A 1173 -6.73 3.70 57.87
N GLU A 1174 -6.06 2.71 58.49
CA GLU A 1174 -4.70 2.30 58.10
C GLU A 1174 -4.64 1.72 56.69
N VAL A 1175 -5.63 0.93 56.27
CA VAL A 1175 -5.73 0.43 54.87
C VAL A 1175 -5.85 1.60 53.90
N ARG A 1176 -6.72 2.58 54.19
CA ARG A 1176 -6.88 3.78 53.34
C ARG A 1176 -5.61 4.62 53.32
N ALA A 1177 -4.91 4.75 54.45
CA ALA A 1177 -3.65 5.48 54.55
C ALA A 1177 -2.53 4.80 53.73
N ALA A 1178 -2.40 3.47 53.81
CA ALA A 1178 -1.42 2.70 53.04
C ALA A 1178 -1.67 2.78 51.53
N VAL A 1179 -2.94 2.77 51.10
CA VAL A 1179 -3.34 2.97 49.70
C VAL A 1179 -3.05 4.41 49.24
N MET A 1180 -3.34 5.41 50.07
CA MET A 1180 -3.02 6.81 49.79
C MET A 1180 -1.52 7.04 49.66
N GLU A 1181 -0.70 6.38 50.50
CA GLU A 1181 0.75 6.43 50.40
C GLU A 1181 1.25 5.86 49.07
N ALA A 1182 0.77 4.65 48.69
CA ALA A 1182 1.13 4.03 47.42
C ALA A 1182 0.71 4.89 46.22
N GLY A 1183 -0.51 5.43 46.23
CA GLY A 1183 -1.02 6.28 45.15
C GLY A 1183 -0.24 7.58 44.99
N LYS A 1184 0.08 8.27 46.11
CA LYS A 1184 0.90 9.50 46.07
C LYS A 1184 2.31 9.25 45.55
N ARG A 1185 2.90 8.11 45.87
CA ARG A 1185 4.24 7.75 45.40
C ARG A 1185 4.26 7.54 43.89
N ARG A 1186 3.17 7.02 43.29
CA ARG A 1186 3.22 6.51 41.92
C ARG A 1186 2.39 7.26 40.87
N VAL A 1187 1.52 8.17 41.29
CA VAL A 1187 0.75 9.02 40.37
C VAL A 1187 1.63 9.82 39.40
N LEU A 1188 2.80 10.31 39.83
CA LEU A 1188 3.69 11.10 38.99
C LEU A 1188 4.31 10.27 37.86
N PRO A 1189 4.99 9.12 38.10
CA PRO A 1189 5.45 8.24 37.03
C PRO A 1189 4.37 7.78 36.05
N CYS A 1190 3.21 7.32 36.52
CA CYS A 1190 2.14 6.85 35.64
C CYS A 1190 1.50 7.97 34.80
N LEU A 1191 1.53 9.22 35.28
CA LEU A 1191 1.10 10.35 34.45
C LEU A 1191 2.14 10.77 33.45
N MET A 1192 3.43 10.58 33.75
CA MET A 1192 4.49 10.82 32.75
C MET A 1192 4.39 9.84 31.58
N THR A 1193 4.12 8.56 31.85
CA THR A 1193 3.92 7.54 30.82
C THR A 1193 2.68 7.83 29.97
N THR A 1194 1.55 8.12 30.62
CA THR A 1194 0.32 8.52 29.89
C THR A 1194 0.52 9.81 29.09
N ALA A 1195 1.18 10.83 29.65
CA ALA A 1195 1.42 12.10 28.98
C ALA A 1195 2.35 11.96 27.76
N THR A 1196 3.44 11.21 27.90
CA THR A 1196 4.38 10.97 26.80
C THR A 1196 3.69 10.18 25.69
N THR A 1197 2.95 9.12 26.01
CA THR A 1197 2.21 8.33 25.02
C THR A 1197 1.17 9.17 24.26
N LEU A 1198 0.34 9.95 24.98
CA LEU A 1198 -0.67 10.80 24.35
C LEU A 1198 -0.07 11.89 23.46
N LEU A 1199 0.94 12.61 23.97
CA LEU A 1199 1.54 13.71 23.24
C LEU A 1199 2.41 13.22 22.07
N ALA A 1200 3.05 12.05 22.19
CA ALA A 1200 3.77 11.43 21.09
C ALA A 1200 2.84 10.95 19.96
N LEU A 1201 1.55 10.70 20.22
CA LEU A 1201 0.64 10.34 19.13
C LEU A 1201 0.08 11.55 18.36
N LEU A 1202 0.22 12.78 18.88
CA LEU A 1202 -0.29 13.99 18.22
C LEU A 1202 0.28 14.24 16.81
N PRO A 1203 1.59 14.08 16.54
CA PRO A 1203 2.12 14.23 15.19
C PRO A 1203 1.55 13.21 14.19
N VAL A 1204 1.29 11.99 14.65
CA VAL A 1204 0.69 10.94 13.79
C VAL A 1204 -0.75 11.32 13.45
N LEU A 1205 -1.52 11.79 14.43
CA LEU A 1205 -2.91 12.25 14.22
C LEU A 1205 -3.04 13.52 13.37
N THR A 1206 -1.94 14.25 13.15
CA THR A 1206 -1.90 15.49 12.34
C THR A 1206 -1.12 15.31 11.03
N SER A 1207 -0.71 14.08 10.71
CA SER A 1207 0.13 13.78 9.54
C SER A 1207 -0.70 13.78 8.26
N SER A 1208 -0.35 14.61 7.29
CA SER A 1208 -1.06 14.75 6.00
C SER A 1208 -0.33 14.16 4.80
N GLY A 1209 0.80 13.50 5.01
CA GLY A 1209 1.61 12.91 3.93
C GLY A 1209 1.10 11.52 3.52
N ARG A 1210 1.52 11.05 2.34
CA ARG A 1210 1.05 9.76 1.79
C ARG A 1210 1.25 8.61 2.75
N GLY A 1211 0.15 7.89 2.97
CA GLY A 1211 0.05 6.74 3.86
C GLY A 1211 -0.34 7.03 5.31
N SER A 1212 -0.55 8.31 5.68
CA SER A 1212 -1.20 8.65 6.96
C SER A 1212 -2.57 7.97 7.13
N ASP A 1213 -3.24 7.62 6.02
CA ASP A 1213 -4.52 6.91 5.98
C ASP A 1213 -4.52 5.60 6.78
N ILE A 1214 -3.40 4.89 6.83
CA ILE A 1214 -3.24 3.67 7.62
C ILE A 1214 -2.82 3.99 9.07
N MET A 1215 -1.99 5.02 9.27
CA MET A 1215 -1.44 5.33 10.60
C MET A 1215 -2.47 5.93 11.57
N ILE A 1216 -3.29 6.85 11.07
CA ILE A 1216 -4.26 7.60 11.89
C ILE A 1216 -5.30 6.67 12.53
N PRO A 1217 -5.98 5.76 11.78
CA PRO A 1217 -6.93 4.81 12.38
C PRO A 1217 -6.31 3.92 13.45
N MET A 1218 -5.01 3.58 13.36
CA MET A 1218 -4.33 2.81 14.41
C MET A 1218 -4.04 3.63 15.66
N ALA A 1219 -3.75 4.93 15.50
CA ALA A 1219 -3.42 5.83 16.59
C ALA A 1219 -4.64 6.27 17.41
N ILE A 1220 -5.82 6.43 16.77
CA ILE A 1220 -7.04 6.92 17.44
C ILE A 1220 -7.45 6.06 18.65
N PRO A 1221 -7.54 4.71 18.56
CA PRO A 1221 -7.88 3.87 19.71
C PRO A 1221 -6.88 4.01 20.85
N SER A 1222 -5.58 4.08 20.52
CA SER A 1222 -4.51 4.23 21.51
C SER A 1222 -4.60 5.58 22.22
N PHE A 1223 -4.82 6.67 21.48
CA PHE A 1223 -4.97 8.01 22.02
C PHE A 1223 -6.22 8.15 22.90
N GLY A 1224 -7.39 7.74 22.41
CA GLY A 1224 -8.64 7.77 23.15
C GLY A 1224 -8.61 6.88 24.39
N GLY A 1225 -8.06 5.68 24.24
CA GLY A 1225 -7.94 4.71 25.32
C GLY A 1225 -7.04 5.21 26.45
N MET A 1226 -5.86 5.76 26.12
CA MET A 1226 -4.95 6.30 27.13
C MET A 1226 -5.49 7.55 27.82
N PHE A 1227 -6.28 8.38 27.12
CA PHE A 1227 -6.93 9.53 27.74
C PHE A 1227 -7.94 9.10 28.82
N VAL A 1228 -8.76 8.08 28.54
CA VAL A 1228 -9.72 7.53 29.51
C VAL A 1228 -9.02 6.66 30.57
N ALA A 1229 -7.90 6.03 30.22
CA ALA A 1229 -7.10 5.20 31.13
C ALA A 1229 -6.59 5.98 32.36
N LEU A 1230 -6.53 7.32 32.32
CA LEU A 1230 -6.23 8.16 33.50
C LEU A 1230 -7.12 7.86 34.71
N ILE A 1231 -8.38 7.47 34.48
CA ILE A 1231 -9.33 7.10 35.54
C ILE A 1231 -8.88 5.81 36.26
N THR A 1232 -8.12 4.95 35.59
CA THR A 1232 -7.65 3.66 36.14
C THR A 1232 -6.67 3.85 37.30
N LEU A 1233 -5.95 4.97 37.34
CA LEU A 1233 -5.10 5.40 38.47
C LEU A 1233 -5.89 5.60 39.77
N LEU A 1234 -7.22 5.72 39.67
CA LEU A 1234 -8.16 5.75 40.80
C LEU A 1234 -8.84 4.40 41.01
N ILE A 1235 -9.17 3.68 39.93
CA ILE A 1235 -9.88 2.39 39.99
C ILE A 1235 -9.06 1.32 40.71
N VAL A 1236 -7.80 1.10 40.31
CA VAL A 1236 -6.97 0.02 40.87
C VAL A 1236 -6.78 0.20 42.38
N PRO A 1237 -6.42 1.39 42.90
CA PRO A 1237 -6.35 1.64 44.35
C PRO A 1237 -7.68 1.43 45.09
N VAL A 1238 -8.81 1.87 44.52
CA VAL A 1238 -10.13 1.76 45.16
C VAL A 1238 -10.58 0.31 45.25
N LEU A 1239 -10.41 -0.48 44.18
CA LEU A 1239 -10.73 -1.92 44.18
C LEU A 1239 -9.82 -2.69 45.15
N TYR A 1240 -8.53 -2.36 45.17
CA TYR A 1240 -7.57 -2.96 46.10
C TYR A 1240 -7.94 -2.65 47.57
N SER A 1241 -8.24 -1.38 47.87
CA SER A 1241 -8.73 -0.94 49.20
C SER A 1241 -10.01 -1.67 49.59
N TRP A 1242 -10.97 -1.79 48.67
CA TRP A 1242 -12.24 -2.48 48.93
C TRP A 1242 -12.00 -3.93 49.36
N ARG A 1243 -11.13 -4.66 48.65
CA ARG A 1243 -10.80 -6.06 48.97
C ARG A 1243 -10.16 -6.19 50.35
N GLU A 1244 -9.18 -5.35 50.68
CA GLU A 1244 -8.48 -5.44 51.96
C GLU A 1244 -9.37 -5.01 53.14
N GLU A 1245 -10.23 -4.00 52.97
CA GLU A 1245 -11.24 -3.64 53.98
C GLU A 1245 -12.26 -4.76 54.24
N LEU A 1246 -12.60 -5.55 53.21
CA LEU A 1246 -13.48 -6.72 53.35
C LEU A 1246 -12.81 -7.88 54.11
N LYS A 1247 -11.50 -8.07 53.95
CA LYS A 1247 -10.75 -9.11 54.70
C LYS A 1247 -10.72 -8.80 56.19
N ILE A 1248 -10.41 -7.56 56.56
CA ILE A 1248 -10.41 -7.13 57.97
C ILE A 1248 -11.80 -7.31 58.61
N LYS A 1249 -12.88 -7.12 57.84
CA LYS A 1249 -14.27 -7.31 58.30
C LYS A 1249 -14.62 -8.78 58.59
N LYS A 1250 -13.89 -9.76 58.03
CA LYS A 1250 -14.09 -11.19 58.30
C LYS A 1250 -13.35 -11.68 59.54
N ASP A 1251 -12.26 -11.01 59.96
CA ASP A 1251 -11.49 -11.36 61.15
C ASP A 1251 -11.99 -10.67 62.44
N THR A 1252 -13.00 -9.79 62.32
CA THR A 1252 -13.64 -9.07 63.45
C THR A 1252 -15.05 -9.55 63.80
N VAL A 1253 -15.46 -10.71 63.26
CA VAL A 1253 -16.65 -11.48 63.65
C VAL A 1253 -16.18 -12.85 64.10
#